data_AF-A0A1V5YKF4-F1
#
_entry.id   AF-A0A1V5YKF4-F1
#
_cell.length_a   1.000
_cell.length_b   1.000
_cell.length_c   1.000
_cell.angle_alpha   90.00
_cell.angle_beta   90.00
_cell.angle_gamma   90.00
#
_symmetry.space_group_name_H-M   'P 1'
#
loop_
_entity.id
_entity.type
_entity.pdbx_description
1 polymer ?
#
loop_
_entity_poly.entity_id
_entity_poly.type
_entity_poly.pdbx_seq_one_letter_code
_entity_poly.pdbx_strand_id
1 'polypeptide(L)'
;MRKWFSTLVVLAVVLGMLVTSCKPTATPTAVPPPTVKPPTAPTATPKPADKVTITLWEQEAEDRDSGALLPLLNEFMAANPGILVEMTHYGNEELRTQFQTASLAGQAPEVVRCPNDFAGPFSTMGIVMPIKDLLDQAYLDTLLPGAVAGGVVAGTLWGVPDSSGNHLMLLYNKNLVTKVPADWDELIATAKAQTNEAAGTWGLVYNTQEPFWLAPFLGGFGGWALDDATDMPTLNTPEMVKALQFMADLSNKHKIVPPGCDYNTADTLFKEGKAAFLINGDWSLGGYTEAGLNYGTAAMPVIKETGKYPSPMTSGKYYMVSNEVKKGTPKFEAVKKLVEFLCGEKAQQMWLEKFKVLPSNKKVAESPIIQSDPILQGSAAQLSHGRGMPAAPQLRCFWDPARPGQQGVIAGSISAAEAAVKMQEDADRCIKEAGLGPKKKIKVGLVTDVGKVNDGTFNEFAYKGMMKAVEEFGLQSAFIETLAPTDYEKNIEQFAKEGYDMIITVGFMINDATTAMAKKYPNIKFAGVDEGSDQPNFAGLVFSEDQSGFLAGCLAGLMTKSNVVGIVAGMEIPPVIKFRRGYQNGVKHVNPNAKVLGVYIDSFTDPARGKEAALSQIAEKADVIFGAGGPTGSGGIMGAAAQGVWVIGVDQDEYLTTFGKGSVAGANKLLSSAMKRVDVAVYSAIRNAVIDLWQGGNVLFEAENDGVGLAPYHDTESAIPQAVKDKLTQIAADMKAGTVTSGVNAETLMAKKIKVGLVTDVGKVNDGTFNEFAYKGMMKAAEEMELTTAFIETLAPTDYEKNIEQFAKEKYDMIITVGFMINDATTAMAKKYPNIKFAGVDEGSDQPNFAGLVFSEDQSGFLAGCLAGLMTKSNVVGIVAGMEIPPVIKFRRGYQNGVKHVNPNAKVLGVYIDSFTDPARGKEAALSQIAEKADVIFGAGGPTGSGGIMGAAAQGVWVIGVDQDEYLTTFGKGSVAGANKLLSSAMKRVDVAVYDAIKNAAMDKWQGGNVLFESKNDGVGLAPYHDTESAIPQAVKDQLTHIAAEMKAGKVTSGVKL
;
A
#
# COMPACT_ATOMS: atom_id res chain seq x y z
N MET A 1 -18.28 -32.64 42.76
CA MET A 1 -18.86 -31.37 42.29
C MET A 1 -18.12 -31.01 41.00
N ARG A 2 -18.83 -31.10 39.86
CA ARG A 2 -18.32 -31.45 38.50
C ARG A 2 -17.68 -30.23 37.80
N LYS A 3 -16.39 -30.20 37.39
CA LYS A 3 -15.60 -30.89 36.30
C LYS A 3 -16.02 -30.44 34.88
N TRP A 4 -15.22 -29.65 34.13
CA TRP A 4 -13.97 -29.91 33.34
C TRP A 4 -14.20 -30.29 31.85
N PHE A 5 -13.41 -29.66 30.95
CA PHE A 5 -12.90 -30.07 29.62
C PHE A 5 -13.69 -29.88 28.29
N SER A 6 -13.15 -28.98 27.45
CA SER A 6 -12.51 -29.14 26.12
C SER A 6 -13.08 -30.00 24.96
N THR A 7 -13.00 -29.41 23.76
CA THR A 7 -12.59 -29.94 22.41
C THR A 7 -13.58 -30.60 21.41
N LEU A 8 -13.61 -30.00 20.19
CA LEU A 8 -13.62 -30.53 18.80
C LEU A 8 -14.63 -31.61 18.29
N VAL A 9 -15.25 -31.27 17.14
CA VAL A 9 -15.35 -32.07 15.86
C VAL A 9 -16.44 -33.16 15.67
N VAL A 10 -17.34 -32.87 14.71
CA VAL A 10 -17.76 -33.70 13.54
C VAL A 10 -19.05 -34.57 13.53
N LEU A 11 -19.72 -34.51 12.35
CA LEU A 11 -20.69 -35.43 11.68
C LEU A 11 -22.12 -35.53 12.29
N ALA A 12 -23.21 -35.07 11.65
CA ALA A 12 -23.92 -35.50 10.44
C ALA A 12 -24.88 -36.73 10.60
N VAL A 13 -26.16 -36.52 10.21
CA VAL A 13 -27.15 -37.51 9.67
C VAL A 13 -27.76 -38.51 10.70
N VAL A 14 -29.05 -38.88 10.82
CA VAL A 14 -30.37 -38.66 10.16
C VAL A 14 -31.45 -39.46 10.96
N LEU A 15 -32.74 -39.05 10.92
CA LEU A 15 -34.01 -39.78 11.24
C LEU A 15 -34.20 -40.36 12.67
N GLY A 16 -35.36 -40.36 13.33
CA GLY A 16 -36.75 -40.01 13.01
C GLY A 16 -37.69 -40.60 14.10
N MET A 17 -38.92 -40.07 14.21
CA MET A 17 -40.19 -40.70 14.68
C MET A 17 -41.06 -39.84 15.64
N LEU A 18 -42.08 -39.23 15.03
CA LEU A 18 -43.52 -39.18 15.41
C LEU A 18 -43.93 -39.55 16.84
N VAL A 19 -44.58 -38.61 17.56
CA VAL A 19 -45.93 -38.78 18.18
C VAL A 19 -46.65 -37.41 18.22
N THR A 20 -47.97 -37.48 18.19
CA THR A 20 -49.01 -36.56 17.73
C THR A 20 -49.48 -35.45 18.67
N SER A 21 -49.99 -34.39 18.03
CA SER A 21 -51.18 -33.57 18.33
C SER A 21 -51.25 -32.74 19.63
N CYS A 22 -51.21 -31.41 19.46
CA CYS A 22 -52.38 -30.53 19.69
C CYS A 22 -52.18 -29.20 18.95
N LYS A 23 -53.14 -28.84 18.08
CA LYS A 23 -53.24 -27.55 17.38
C LYS A 23 -54.05 -26.58 18.26
N PRO A 24 -53.76 -25.27 18.17
CA PRO A 24 -54.82 -24.33 17.80
C PRO A 24 -54.39 -23.40 16.66
N THR A 25 -55.31 -23.30 15.70
CA THR A 25 -55.68 -22.15 14.84
C THR A 25 -54.58 -21.24 14.28
N ALA A 26 -54.38 -21.32 12.95
CA ALA A 26 -53.49 -20.46 12.18
C ALA A 26 -54.21 -19.20 11.66
N THR A 27 -53.59 -18.06 11.93
CA THR A 27 -53.69 -16.77 11.23
C THR A 27 -53.22 -16.93 9.76
N PRO A 28 -53.69 -16.15 8.78
CA PRO A 28 -53.31 -16.35 7.38
C PRO A 28 -51.82 -16.03 7.19
N THR A 29 -51.04 -17.01 6.77
CA THR A 29 -49.66 -16.81 6.33
C THR A 29 -49.64 -16.00 5.04
N ALA A 30 -48.80 -14.97 5.01
CA ALA A 30 -48.51 -14.19 3.82
C ALA A 30 -48.06 -15.10 2.66
N VAL A 31 -48.61 -14.84 1.49
CA VAL A 31 -48.13 -15.40 0.22
C VAL A 31 -46.67 -14.94 0.04
N PRO A 32 -45.70 -15.84 -0.17
CA PRO A 32 -44.33 -15.42 -0.50
C PRO A 32 -44.37 -14.63 -1.82
N PRO A 33 -43.61 -13.52 -1.96
CA PRO A 33 -43.54 -12.79 -3.21
C PRO A 33 -43.12 -13.74 -4.34
N PRO A 34 -43.64 -13.57 -5.57
CA PRO A 34 -43.23 -14.40 -6.69
C PRO A 34 -41.71 -14.34 -6.82
N THR A 35 -41.07 -15.50 -6.91
CA THR A 35 -39.66 -15.61 -7.27
C THR A 35 -39.47 -15.06 -8.68
N VAL A 36 -39.10 -13.80 -8.77
CA VAL A 36 -38.63 -13.19 -10.01
C VAL A 36 -37.34 -13.93 -10.37
N LYS A 37 -37.38 -14.71 -11.46
CA LYS A 37 -36.17 -15.28 -12.06
C LYS A 37 -35.20 -14.12 -12.34
N PRO A 38 -33.90 -14.27 -12.06
CA PRO A 38 -32.91 -13.27 -12.46
C PRO A 38 -33.04 -13.03 -13.98
N PRO A 39 -33.00 -11.76 -14.44
CA PRO A 39 -33.00 -11.48 -15.86
C PRO A 39 -31.84 -12.22 -16.49
N THR A 40 -32.11 -12.87 -17.63
CA THR A 40 -31.09 -13.57 -18.40
C THR A 40 -30.07 -12.53 -18.85
N ALA A 41 -28.79 -12.76 -18.54
CA ALA A 41 -27.71 -11.90 -19.02
C ALA A 41 -27.87 -11.68 -20.53
N PRO A 42 -27.78 -10.42 -21.03
CA PRO A 42 -27.90 -10.16 -22.45
C PRO A 42 -26.85 -11.00 -23.19
N THR A 43 -27.29 -11.65 -24.26
CA THR A 43 -26.46 -12.57 -25.03
C THR A 43 -25.30 -11.78 -25.62
N ALA A 44 -24.08 -12.08 -25.17
CA ALA A 44 -22.89 -11.33 -25.57
C ALA A 44 -22.70 -11.38 -27.09
N THR A 45 -22.78 -10.23 -27.74
CA THR A 45 -22.20 -10.03 -29.07
C THR A 45 -20.69 -10.31 -29.01
N PRO A 46 -20.09 -10.94 -30.03
CA PRO A 46 -18.65 -11.24 -30.00
C PRO A 46 -17.84 -9.94 -29.88
N LYS A 47 -17.07 -9.80 -28.79
CA LYS A 47 -16.19 -8.64 -28.57
C LYS A 47 -15.15 -8.56 -29.69
N PRO A 48 -14.97 -7.39 -30.34
CA PRO A 48 -13.85 -7.18 -31.26
C PRO A 48 -12.53 -7.28 -30.50
N ALA A 49 -11.61 -8.12 -30.95
CA ALA A 49 -10.38 -8.45 -30.22
C ALA A 49 -9.38 -7.29 -30.04
N ASP A 50 -9.57 -6.16 -30.76
CA ASP A 50 -8.58 -5.07 -30.86
C ASP A 50 -8.99 -3.76 -30.15
N LYS A 51 -10.14 -3.70 -29.46
CA LYS A 51 -10.64 -2.45 -28.82
C LYS A 51 -10.63 -2.51 -27.30
N VAL A 52 -10.35 -1.37 -26.66
CA VAL A 52 -10.60 -1.18 -25.22
C VAL A 52 -12.11 -1.01 -25.01
N THR A 53 -12.76 -1.99 -24.40
CA THR A 53 -14.19 -1.89 -24.04
C THR A 53 -14.35 -1.16 -22.71
N ILE A 54 -15.37 -0.34 -22.51
CA ILE A 54 -15.78 0.29 -21.24
C ILE A 54 -17.23 -0.09 -20.98
N THR A 55 -17.53 -0.63 -19.80
CA THR A 55 -18.90 -0.88 -19.35
C THR A 55 -19.36 0.30 -18.51
N LEU A 56 -20.49 0.90 -18.89
CA LEU A 56 -21.13 2.02 -18.19
C LEU A 56 -22.52 1.60 -17.71
N TRP A 57 -22.81 1.74 -16.42
CA TRP A 57 -24.16 1.54 -15.89
C TRP A 57 -24.82 2.87 -15.52
N GLU A 58 -26.11 3.00 -15.77
CA GLU A 58 -26.89 4.21 -15.51
C GLU A 58 -28.32 3.89 -15.02
N GLN A 59 -29.07 4.91 -14.59
CA GLN A 59 -30.38 4.75 -13.94
C GLN A 59 -31.57 5.57 -14.48
N GLU A 60 -31.43 6.29 -15.58
CA GLU A 60 -32.46 7.17 -16.12
C GLU A 60 -33.24 6.49 -17.25
N ALA A 61 -34.56 6.72 -17.31
CA ALA A 61 -35.48 5.97 -18.17
C ALA A 61 -35.08 5.97 -19.67
N GLU A 62 -35.43 4.88 -20.38
CA GLU A 62 -35.09 4.63 -21.79
C GLU A 62 -35.50 5.76 -22.75
N ASP A 63 -36.53 6.55 -22.42
CA ASP A 63 -37.05 7.65 -23.26
C ASP A 63 -36.21 8.94 -23.19
N ARG A 64 -35.35 9.10 -22.17
CA ARG A 64 -34.45 10.26 -21.99
C ARG A 64 -33.00 9.99 -22.37
N ASP A 65 -32.37 8.96 -21.79
CA ASP A 65 -30.91 8.74 -21.93
C ASP A 65 -30.53 8.14 -23.30
N SER A 66 -31.43 7.39 -23.94
CA SER A 66 -31.29 7.03 -25.36
C SER A 66 -31.27 8.26 -26.27
N GLY A 67 -31.86 9.37 -25.83
CA GLY A 67 -31.97 10.63 -26.57
C GLY A 67 -30.78 11.59 -26.42
N ALA A 68 -29.90 11.39 -25.43
CA ALA A 68 -28.75 12.27 -25.14
C ALA A 68 -27.45 11.49 -24.95
N LEU A 69 -27.46 10.51 -24.05
CA LEU A 69 -26.29 9.76 -23.65
C LEU A 69 -25.83 8.82 -24.77
N LEU A 70 -26.74 8.08 -25.41
CA LEU A 70 -26.38 7.26 -26.58
C LEU A 70 -25.77 8.08 -27.74
N PRO A 71 -26.35 9.23 -28.16
CA PRO A 71 -25.70 10.13 -29.11
C PRO A 71 -24.31 10.61 -28.68
N LEU A 72 -24.14 10.99 -27.41
CA LEU A 72 -22.84 11.39 -26.87
C LEU A 72 -21.83 10.24 -26.89
N LEU A 73 -22.24 9.04 -26.49
CA LEU A 73 -21.40 7.84 -26.53
C LEU A 73 -21.02 7.47 -27.97
N ASN A 74 -21.96 7.57 -28.91
CA ASN A 74 -21.70 7.34 -30.34
C ASN A 74 -20.71 8.36 -30.91
N GLU A 75 -20.85 9.63 -30.56
CA GLU A 75 -19.91 10.67 -30.96
C GLU A 75 -18.52 10.42 -30.36
N PHE A 76 -18.45 10.09 -29.07
CA PHE A 76 -17.21 9.73 -28.40
C PHE A 76 -16.53 8.54 -29.07
N MET A 77 -17.27 7.46 -29.37
CA MET A 77 -16.74 6.28 -30.05
C MET A 77 -16.30 6.57 -31.50
N ALA A 78 -16.99 7.47 -32.21
CA ALA A 78 -16.59 7.92 -33.54
C ALA A 78 -15.27 8.71 -33.49
N ALA A 79 -15.09 9.56 -32.47
CA ALA A 79 -13.84 10.30 -32.25
C ALA A 79 -12.70 9.40 -31.70
N ASN A 80 -13.04 8.26 -31.08
CA ASN A 80 -12.10 7.34 -30.45
C ASN A 80 -12.30 5.91 -30.97
N PRO A 81 -11.91 5.59 -32.22
CA PRO A 81 -12.25 4.32 -32.87
C PRO A 81 -11.68 3.07 -32.16
N GLY A 82 -10.64 3.22 -31.33
CA GLY A 82 -10.06 2.16 -30.49
C GLY A 82 -10.80 1.89 -29.17
N ILE A 83 -11.86 2.65 -28.87
CA ILE A 83 -12.67 2.49 -27.65
C ILE A 83 -14.09 2.04 -28.04
N LEU A 84 -14.63 1.08 -27.30
CA LEU A 84 -16.01 0.65 -27.35
C LEU A 84 -16.67 0.93 -26.00
N VAL A 85 -17.84 1.56 -25.97
CA VAL A 85 -18.60 1.78 -24.74
C VAL A 85 -19.89 0.97 -24.80
N GLU A 86 -20.10 0.12 -23.81
CA GLU A 86 -21.31 -0.69 -23.62
C GLU A 86 -22.09 -0.14 -22.42
N MET A 87 -23.36 0.19 -22.63
CA MET A 87 -24.22 0.81 -21.61
C MET A 87 -25.31 -0.14 -21.15
N THR A 88 -25.57 -0.19 -19.84
CA THR A 88 -26.67 -0.96 -19.24
C THR A 88 -27.51 -0.08 -18.31
N HIS A 89 -28.82 -0.17 -18.44
CA HIS A 89 -29.82 0.55 -17.64
C HIS A 89 -30.31 -0.27 -16.44
N TYR A 90 -30.54 0.39 -15.30
CA TYR A 90 -31.18 -0.17 -14.10
C TYR A 90 -32.12 0.84 -13.43
N GLY A 91 -33.08 0.39 -12.61
CA GLY A 91 -33.79 1.32 -11.70
C GLY A 91 -32.84 1.89 -10.63
N ASN A 92 -33.11 3.08 -10.05
CA ASN A 92 -32.23 3.75 -9.07
C ASN A 92 -31.70 2.82 -7.96
N GLU A 93 -32.60 2.17 -7.20
CA GLU A 93 -32.19 1.27 -6.11
C GLU A 93 -31.55 -0.04 -6.60
N GLU A 94 -31.96 -0.51 -7.78
CA GLU A 94 -31.39 -1.68 -8.42
C GLU A 94 -29.96 -1.41 -8.86
N LEU A 95 -29.69 -0.27 -9.51
CA LEU A 95 -28.35 0.16 -9.92
C LEU A 95 -27.38 0.11 -8.74
N ARG A 96 -27.79 0.67 -7.59
CA ARG A 96 -26.97 0.70 -6.38
C ARG A 96 -26.61 -0.70 -5.92
N THR A 97 -27.63 -1.55 -5.77
CA THR A 97 -27.49 -2.90 -5.21
C THR A 97 -26.71 -3.82 -6.16
N GLN A 98 -26.95 -3.71 -7.46
CA GLN A 98 -26.22 -4.45 -8.49
C GLN A 98 -24.76 -4.00 -8.55
N PHE A 99 -24.48 -2.69 -8.51
CA PHE A 99 -23.12 -2.17 -8.56
C PHE A 99 -22.30 -2.62 -7.34
N GLN A 100 -22.90 -2.59 -6.13
CA GLN A 100 -22.28 -3.12 -4.92
C GLN A 100 -21.97 -4.62 -5.04
N THR A 101 -22.94 -5.40 -5.49
CA THR A 101 -22.79 -6.86 -5.64
C THR A 101 -21.74 -7.22 -6.67
N ALA A 102 -21.76 -6.58 -7.84
CA ALA A 102 -20.79 -6.81 -8.90
C ALA A 102 -19.37 -6.39 -8.48
N SER A 103 -19.23 -5.28 -7.75
CA SER A 103 -17.94 -4.82 -7.23
C SER A 103 -17.32 -5.82 -6.26
N LEU A 104 -18.10 -6.32 -5.30
CA LEU A 104 -17.63 -7.33 -4.35
C LEU A 104 -17.25 -8.66 -5.03
N ALA A 105 -17.80 -8.93 -6.21
CA ALA A 105 -17.47 -10.09 -7.03
C ALA A 105 -16.29 -9.86 -8.01
N GLY A 106 -15.71 -8.65 -8.04
CA GLY A 106 -14.66 -8.28 -9.01
C GLY A 106 -15.17 -8.16 -10.45
N GLN A 107 -16.45 -7.84 -10.63
CA GLN A 107 -17.16 -7.79 -11.93
C GLN A 107 -17.87 -6.46 -12.17
N ALA A 108 -17.52 -5.39 -11.43
CA ALA A 108 -18.15 -4.09 -11.58
C ALA A 108 -17.99 -3.52 -13.01
N PRO A 109 -18.97 -2.73 -13.49
CA PRO A 109 -18.71 -1.87 -14.63
C PRO A 109 -17.61 -0.87 -14.27
N GLU A 110 -16.93 -0.33 -15.28
CA GLU A 110 -15.88 0.65 -15.00
C GLU A 110 -16.41 2.01 -14.60
N VAL A 111 -17.58 2.38 -15.13
CA VAL A 111 -18.22 3.67 -14.87
C VAL A 111 -19.66 3.43 -14.43
N VAL A 112 -20.09 4.14 -13.40
CA VAL A 112 -21.50 4.21 -13.00
C VAL A 112 -21.94 5.67 -12.95
N ARG A 113 -23.08 5.97 -13.59
CA ARG A 113 -23.72 7.29 -13.54
C ARG A 113 -24.90 7.23 -12.57
N CYS A 114 -24.79 7.91 -11.44
CA CYS A 114 -25.75 7.83 -10.34
C CYS A 114 -25.92 9.17 -9.60
N PRO A 115 -26.92 9.31 -8.72
CA PRO A 115 -27.02 10.45 -7.81
C PRO A 115 -25.91 10.43 -6.77
N ASN A 116 -25.71 11.56 -6.10
CA ASN A 116 -24.57 11.78 -5.22
C ASN A 116 -24.58 10.94 -3.94
N ASP A 117 -25.74 10.53 -3.43
CA ASP A 117 -25.88 9.76 -2.19
C ASP A 117 -25.29 8.35 -2.28
N PHE A 118 -24.96 7.88 -3.49
CA PHE A 118 -24.25 6.61 -3.69
C PHE A 118 -22.77 6.73 -3.31
N ALA A 119 -22.22 7.95 -3.31
CA ALA A 119 -20.81 8.19 -2.99
C ALA A 119 -20.46 7.71 -1.58
N GLY A 120 -21.35 7.93 -0.61
CA GLY A 120 -21.14 7.50 0.78
C GLY A 120 -20.93 5.99 0.89
N PRO A 121 -21.97 5.17 0.61
CA PRO A 121 -21.86 3.72 0.65
C PRO A 121 -20.74 3.17 -0.24
N PHE A 122 -20.55 3.68 -1.45
CA PHE A 122 -19.54 3.16 -2.37
C PHE A 122 -18.11 3.46 -1.89
N SER A 123 -17.87 4.66 -1.38
CA SER A 123 -16.56 5.04 -0.84
C SER A 123 -16.23 4.29 0.45
N THR A 124 -17.20 4.14 1.36
CA THR A 124 -17.03 3.37 2.59
C THR A 124 -16.71 1.89 2.30
N MET A 125 -17.28 1.33 1.24
CA MET A 125 -16.99 -0.03 0.79
C MET A 125 -15.67 -0.17 -0.02
N GLY A 126 -15.03 0.94 -0.40
CA GLY A 126 -13.80 0.93 -1.20
C GLY A 126 -13.98 0.46 -2.65
N ILE A 127 -15.21 0.53 -3.19
CA ILE A 127 -15.55 -0.01 -4.52
C ILE A 127 -15.47 1.02 -5.66
N VAL A 128 -15.28 2.29 -5.32
CA VAL A 128 -15.02 3.39 -6.27
C VAL A 128 -13.70 4.06 -5.95
N MET A 129 -13.07 4.69 -6.94
CA MET A 129 -11.80 5.39 -6.78
C MET A 129 -12.00 6.89 -6.48
N PRO A 130 -11.09 7.54 -5.74
CA PRO A 130 -11.06 8.99 -5.60
C PRO A 130 -10.91 9.68 -6.96
N ILE A 131 -11.69 10.73 -7.23
CA ILE A 131 -11.64 11.43 -8.52
C ILE A 131 -10.30 12.13 -8.76
N LYS A 132 -9.59 12.56 -7.70
CA LYS A 132 -8.23 13.11 -7.80
C LYS A 132 -7.22 12.14 -8.42
N ASP A 133 -7.50 10.84 -8.39
CA ASP A 133 -6.63 9.82 -8.98
C ASP A 133 -6.91 9.64 -10.48
N LEU A 134 -8.08 10.10 -10.96
CA LEU A 134 -8.53 10.07 -12.35
C LEU A 134 -8.29 11.40 -13.08
N LEU A 135 -8.69 12.52 -12.46
CA LEU A 135 -8.71 13.87 -13.04
C LEU A 135 -7.83 14.82 -12.23
N ASP A 136 -7.19 15.75 -12.92
CA ASP A 136 -6.38 16.79 -12.29
C ASP A 136 -7.25 17.93 -11.74
N GLN A 137 -6.65 18.75 -10.88
CA GLN A 137 -7.33 19.88 -10.27
C GLN A 137 -7.76 20.93 -11.30
N ALA A 138 -6.99 21.09 -12.38
CA ALA A 138 -7.32 22.06 -13.44
C ALA A 138 -8.65 21.72 -14.13
N TYR A 139 -8.94 20.44 -14.36
CA TYR A 139 -10.24 20.01 -14.84
C TYR A 139 -11.34 20.26 -13.80
N LEU A 140 -11.12 19.89 -12.54
CA LEU A 140 -12.11 20.07 -11.46
C LEU A 140 -12.47 21.55 -11.25
N ASP A 141 -11.52 22.46 -11.44
CA ASP A 141 -11.72 23.90 -11.34
C ASP A 141 -12.64 24.46 -12.44
N THR A 142 -12.93 23.70 -13.49
CA THR A 142 -13.94 24.07 -14.52
C THR A 142 -15.38 23.84 -14.06
N LEU A 143 -15.57 23.11 -12.95
CA LEU A 143 -16.87 22.75 -12.41
C LEU A 143 -17.29 23.70 -11.29
N LEU A 144 -18.60 23.89 -11.10
CA LEU A 144 -19.18 24.72 -10.07
C LEU A 144 -18.88 24.14 -8.68
N PRO A 145 -18.37 24.93 -7.73
CA PRO A 145 -18.02 24.43 -6.39
C PRO A 145 -19.18 23.73 -5.68
N GLY A 146 -20.41 24.24 -5.83
CA GLY A 146 -21.61 23.63 -5.25
C GLY A 146 -21.92 22.25 -5.82
N ALA A 147 -21.71 22.04 -7.13
CA ALA A 147 -21.89 20.75 -7.76
C ALA A 147 -20.77 19.77 -7.38
N VAL A 148 -19.53 20.24 -7.24
CA VAL A 148 -18.42 19.41 -6.77
C VAL A 148 -18.67 18.95 -5.33
N ALA A 149 -19.10 19.86 -4.45
CA ALA A 149 -19.35 19.58 -3.04
C ALA A 149 -20.36 18.43 -2.83
N GLY A 150 -21.33 18.26 -3.72
CA GLY A 150 -22.31 17.18 -3.63
C GLY A 150 -21.69 15.78 -3.74
N GLY A 151 -20.56 15.60 -4.43
CA GLY A 151 -19.87 14.31 -4.55
C GLY A 151 -18.80 14.04 -3.50
N VAL A 152 -18.66 14.93 -2.50
CA VAL A 152 -17.60 14.86 -1.49
C VAL A 152 -18.06 14.07 -0.27
N VAL A 153 -17.31 13.02 0.07
CA VAL A 153 -17.51 12.23 1.29
C VAL A 153 -16.20 12.20 2.07
N ALA A 154 -16.26 12.63 3.33
CA ALA A 154 -15.09 12.76 4.20
C ALA A 154 -13.92 13.46 3.47
N GLY A 155 -14.19 14.64 2.89
CA GLY A 155 -13.19 15.48 2.23
C GLY A 155 -12.71 15.01 0.85
N THR A 156 -13.07 13.78 0.44
CA THR A 156 -12.67 13.23 -0.86
C THR A 156 -13.83 13.28 -1.86
N LEU A 157 -13.56 13.74 -3.08
CA LEU A 157 -14.51 13.70 -4.19
C LEU A 157 -14.53 12.29 -4.82
N TRP A 158 -15.71 11.67 -4.90
CA TRP A 158 -15.87 10.29 -5.40
C TRP A 158 -16.63 10.16 -6.72
N GLY A 159 -17.16 11.27 -7.23
CA GLY A 159 -17.82 11.32 -8.53
C GLY A 159 -17.63 12.67 -9.23
N VAL A 160 -17.70 12.69 -10.55
CA VAL A 160 -17.63 13.92 -11.35
C VAL A 160 -19.05 14.35 -11.73
N PRO A 161 -19.52 15.55 -11.33
CA PRO A 161 -20.88 15.98 -11.64
C PRO A 161 -21.05 16.36 -13.11
N ASP A 162 -22.14 15.95 -13.74
CA ASP A 162 -22.54 16.40 -15.09
C ASP A 162 -23.63 17.49 -15.09
N SER A 163 -24.15 17.80 -13.90
CA SER A 163 -25.25 18.73 -13.68
C SER A 163 -25.19 19.30 -12.26
N SER A 164 -25.77 20.49 -12.05
CA SER A 164 -25.95 21.08 -10.70
C SER A 164 -27.38 20.88 -10.15
N GLY A 165 -28.26 20.25 -10.96
CA GLY A 165 -29.70 20.15 -10.74
C GLY A 165 -30.15 18.86 -10.05
N ASN A 166 -31.12 18.16 -10.67
CA ASN A 166 -31.87 17.05 -10.09
C ASN A 166 -32.51 17.43 -8.74
N HIS A 167 -33.35 18.47 -8.86
CA HIS A 167 -34.12 19.09 -7.79
C HIS A 167 -35.59 19.20 -8.18
N LEU A 168 -36.48 19.10 -7.19
CA LEU A 168 -37.93 19.26 -7.39
C LEU A 168 -38.32 20.73 -7.50
N MET A 169 -39.28 21.04 -8.37
CA MET A 169 -39.86 22.37 -8.55
C MET A 169 -41.37 22.30 -8.77
N LEU A 170 -42.04 23.47 -8.75
CA LEU A 170 -43.43 23.57 -9.16
C LEU A 170 -43.52 23.73 -10.68
N LEU A 171 -44.28 22.84 -11.32
CA LEU A 171 -44.73 22.97 -12.70
C LEU A 171 -46.22 23.30 -12.68
N TYR A 172 -46.67 24.12 -13.62
CA TYR A 172 -48.08 24.47 -13.74
C TYR A 172 -48.55 24.49 -15.19
N ASN A 173 -49.78 24.03 -15.40
CA ASN A 173 -50.43 24.04 -16.71
C ASN A 173 -50.98 25.45 -16.99
N LYS A 174 -50.41 26.15 -17.97
CA LYS A 174 -50.76 27.54 -18.30
C LYS A 174 -52.19 27.69 -18.84
N ASN A 175 -52.81 26.60 -19.29
CA ASN A 175 -54.22 26.61 -19.70
C ASN A 175 -55.17 26.64 -18.50
N LEU A 176 -54.72 26.19 -17.32
CA LEU A 176 -55.52 26.09 -16.10
C LEU A 176 -55.12 27.12 -15.04
N VAL A 177 -53.88 27.61 -15.08
CA VAL A 177 -53.29 28.50 -14.09
C VAL A 177 -52.72 29.75 -14.78
N THR A 178 -53.31 30.91 -14.49
CA THR A 178 -52.91 32.21 -15.09
C THR A 178 -51.99 33.03 -14.20
N LYS A 179 -51.96 32.75 -12.88
CA LYS A 179 -51.09 33.40 -11.89
C LYS A 179 -50.44 32.33 -11.03
N VAL A 180 -49.11 32.36 -10.92
CA VAL A 180 -48.38 31.49 -9.99
C VAL A 180 -48.72 31.89 -8.55
N PRO A 181 -49.16 30.95 -7.69
CA PRO A 181 -49.49 31.24 -6.30
C PRO A 181 -48.30 31.80 -5.53
N ALA A 182 -48.53 32.83 -4.69
CA ALA A 182 -47.47 33.42 -3.86
C ALA A 182 -47.16 32.58 -2.62
N ASP A 183 -48.18 31.91 -2.05
CA ASP A 183 -48.08 31.04 -0.89
C ASP A 183 -48.92 29.76 -1.07
N TRP A 184 -48.75 28.81 -0.14
CA TRP A 184 -49.49 27.54 -0.16
C TRP A 184 -51.00 27.68 0.07
N ASP A 185 -51.49 28.75 0.72
CA ASP A 185 -52.93 28.98 0.87
C ASP A 185 -53.55 29.30 -0.51
N GLU A 186 -52.90 30.18 -1.28
CA GLU A 186 -53.29 30.51 -2.66
C GLU A 186 -53.21 29.27 -3.57
N LEU A 187 -52.17 28.44 -3.41
CA LEU A 187 -52.02 27.21 -4.20
C LEU A 187 -53.15 26.22 -3.87
N ILE A 188 -53.43 25.97 -2.59
CA ILE A 188 -54.48 25.05 -2.17
C ILE A 188 -55.85 25.54 -2.64
N ALA A 189 -56.13 26.85 -2.56
CA ALA A 189 -57.38 27.42 -3.06
C ALA A 189 -57.53 27.21 -4.58
N THR A 190 -56.47 27.46 -5.34
CA THR A 190 -56.44 27.25 -6.80
C THR A 190 -56.59 25.76 -7.14
N ALA A 191 -55.87 24.89 -6.43
CA ALA A 191 -55.91 23.45 -6.63
C ALA A 191 -57.32 22.89 -6.35
N LYS A 192 -58.00 23.33 -5.28
CA LYS A 192 -59.38 22.93 -4.99
C LYS A 192 -60.36 23.32 -6.11
N ALA A 193 -60.18 24.49 -6.72
CA ALA A 193 -61.02 24.93 -7.83
C ALA A 193 -60.82 24.08 -9.11
N GLN A 194 -59.66 23.43 -9.24
CA GLN A 194 -59.28 22.62 -10.41
C GLN A 194 -59.50 21.11 -10.19
N THR A 195 -59.70 20.67 -8.95
CA THR A 195 -59.99 19.26 -8.65
C THR A 195 -61.45 18.91 -8.90
N ASN A 196 -61.68 17.89 -9.72
CA ASN A 196 -62.95 17.20 -9.85
C ASN A 196 -62.67 15.70 -9.95
N GLU A 197 -62.81 15.01 -8.81
CA GLU A 197 -62.52 13.58 -8.67
C GLU A 197 -63.33 12.72 -9.65
N ALA A 198 -64.60 13.06 -9.88
CA ALA A 198 -65.46 12.33 -10.82
C ALA A 198 -65.03 12.50 -12.29
N ALA A 199 -64.41 13.64 -12.62
CA ALA A 199 -63.86 13.90 -13.95
C ALA A 199 -62.40 13.44 -14.10
N GLY A 200 -61.77 12.96 -13.03
CA GLY A 200 -60.36 12.60 -13.02
C GLY A 200 -59.41 13.79 -13.22
N THR A 201 -59.86 15.02 -12.92
CA THR A 201 -59.01 16.22 -12.96
C THR A 201 -58.58 16.61 -11.55
N TRP A 202 -57.34 17.06 -11.40
CA TRP A 202 -56.70 17.27 -10.10
C TRP A 202 -56.01 18.63 -10.01
N GLY A 203 -56.11 19.26 -8.85
CA GLY A 203 -55.43 20.50 -8.58
C GLY A 203 -53.92 20.33 -8.45
N LEU A 204 -53.46 19.28 -7.80
CA LEU A 204 -52.04 19.00 -7.58
C LEU A 204 -51.74 17.51 -7.77
N VAL A 205 -50.68 17.19 -8.50
CA VAL A 205 -50.15 15.83 -8.62
C VAL A 205 -48.67 15.83 -8.27
N TYR A 206 -48.19 14.79 -7.58
CA TYR A 206 -46.78 14.56 -7.28
C TYR A 206 -46.59 13.13 -6.74
N ASN A 207 -45.35 12.64 -6.70
CA ASN A 207 -45.07 11.31 -6.18
C ASN A 207 -45.19 11.29 -4.65
N THR A 208 -46.28 10.70 -4.15
CA THR A 208 -46.55 10.55 -2.72
C THR A 208 -45.88 9.30 -2.11
N GLN A 209 -45.24 8.48 -2.93
CA GLN A 209 -44.71 7.17 -2.52
C GLN A 209 -43.23 7.21 -2.13
N GLU A 210 -42.47 8.23 -2.54
CA GLU A 210 -41.03 8.35 -2.27
C GLU A 210 -40.68 9.54 -1.34
N PRO A 211 -39.78 9.34 -0.35
CA PRO A 211 -39.30 10.39 0.56
C PRO A 211 -38.59 11.57 -0.10
N PHE A 212 -38.11 11.44 -1.34
CA PHE A 212 -37.49 12.57 -2.05
C PHE A 212 -38.45 13.76 -2.19
N TRP A 213 -39.77 13.49 -2.30
CA TRP A 213 -40.82 14.51 -2.33
C TRP A 213 -41.24 15.04 -0.94
N LEU A 214 -40.76 14.43 0.14
CA LEU A 214 -40.92 14.95 1.50
C LEU A 214 -39.88 16.04 1.82
N ALA A 215 -38.67 15.94 1.25
CA ALA A 215 -37.57 16.85 1.54
C ALA A 215 -37.91 18.34 1.37
N PRO A 216 -38.60 18.78 0.27
CA PRO A 216 -39.00 20.17 0.14
C PRO A 216 -39.85 20.67 1.30
N PHE A 217 -40.84 19.88 1.74
CA PHE A 217 -41.73 20.26 2.82
C PHE A 217 -41.02 20.28 4.16
N LEU A 218 -40.17 19.29 4.43
CA LEU A 218 -39.32 19.26 5.62
C LEU A 218 -38.48 20.54 5.73
N GLY A 219 -37.80 20.93 4.66
CA GLY A 219 -37.04 22.17 4.59
C GLY A 219 -37.91 23.43 4.73
N GLY A 220 -39.12 23.42 4.15
CA GLY A 220 -40.10 24.49 4.29
C GLY A 220 -40.61 24.68 5.72
N PHE A 221 -40.67 23.61 6.52
CA PHE A 221 -40.94 23.70 7.96
C PHE A 221 -39.69 23.98 8.81
N GLY A 222 -38.50 23.97 8.20
CA GLY A 222 -37.23 24.30 8.84
C GLY A 222 -36.42 23.09 9.34
N GLY A 223 -36.86 21.87 9.04
CA GLY A 223 -36.11 20.65 9.33
C GLY A 223 -35.14 20.29 8.22
N TRP A 224 -34.34 19.25 8.45
CA TRP A 224 -33.48 18.65 7.44
C TRP A 224 -33.39 17.13 7.64
N ALA A 225 -32.81 16.42 6.66
CA ALA A 225 -32.70 14.97 6.70
C ALA A 225 -31.67 14.47 7.73
N LEU A 226 -30.51 15.14 7.78
CA LEU A 226 -29.41 14.82 8.70
C LEU A 226 -29.03 16.06 9.52
N ASP A 227 -28.54 15.84 10.73
CA ASP A 227 -27.93 16.88 11.55
C ASP A 227 -26.56 17.29 10.98
N ASP A 228 -26.33 18.58 10.78
CA ASP A 228 -25.11 19.10 10.14
C ASP A 228 -23.83 18.87 10.95
N ALA A 229 -23.95 18.73 12.27
CA ALA A 229 -22.79 18.54 13.15
C ALA A 229 -22.36 17.07 13.21
N THR A 230 -23.32 16.15 13.10
CA THR A 230 -23.13 14.72 13.40
C THR A 230 -23.40 13.79 12.22
N ASP A 231 -23.98 14.28 11.13
CA ASP A 231 -24.54 13.49 10.01
C ASP A 231 -25.63 12.48 10.43
N MET A 232 -26.20 12.61 11.63
CA MET A 232 -27.19 11.67 12.15
C MET A 232 -28.61 11.98 11.63
N PRO A 233 -29.45 10.97 11.31
CA PRO A 233 -30.82 11.20 10.85
C PRO A 233 -31.69 11.96 11.86
N THR A 234 -32.47 12.93 11.38
CA THR A 234 -33.35 13.80 12.18
C THR A 234 -34.84 13.61 11.84
N LEU A 235 -35.37 12.42 12.09
CA LEU A 235 -36.73 11.99 11.76
C LEU A 235 -37.76 12.26 12.87
N ASN A 236 -37.35 12.37 14.13
CA ASN A 236 -38.24 12.72 15.24
C ASN A 236 -38.13 14.19 15.65
N THR A 237 -38.57 15.08 14.77
CA THR A 237 -38.55 16.53 14.99
C THR A 237 -39.94 17.15 14.81
N PRO A 238 -40.25 18.27 15.49
CA PRO A 238 -41.49 19.00 15.25
C PRO A 238 -41.70 19.36 13.77
N GLU A 239 -40.62 19.69 13.07
CA GLU A 239 -40.61 20.03 11.65
C GLU A 239 -40.96 18.83 10.77
N MET A 240 -40.46 17.63 11.08
CA MET A 240 -40.84 16.40 10.39
C MET A 240 -42.32 16.08 10.59
N VAL A 241 -42.84 16.19 11.81
CA VAL A 241 -44.26 15.97 12.11
C VAL A 241 -45.13 16.93 11.29
N LYS A 242 -44.75 18.21 11.21
CA LYS A 242 -45.47 19.20 10.39
C LYS A 242 -45.41 18.87 8.90
N ALA A 243 -44.25 18.49 8.38
CA ALA A 243 -44.09 18.12 6.97
C ALA A 243 -44.95 16.92 6.57
N LEU A 244 -44.92 15.85 7.38
CA LEU A 244 -45.76 14.66 7.19
C LEU A 244 -47.24 14.99 7.25
N GLN A 245 -47.66 15.76 8.26
CA GLN A 245 -49.06 16.18 8.39
C GLN A 245 -49.50 17.06 7.23
N PHE A 246 -48.63 17.96 6.75
CA PHE A 246 -48.91 18.82 5.61
C PHE A 246 -49.15 18.00 4.34
N MET A 247 -48.28 17.02 4.03
CA MET A 247 -48.48 16.11 2.89
C MET A 247 -49.79 15.32 3.01
N ALA A 248 -50.12 14.82 4.21
CA ALA A 248 -51.39 14.13 4.43
C ALA A 248 -52.60 15.06 4.33
N ASP A 249 -52.50 16.31 4.76
CA ASP A 249 -53.57 17.31 4.64
C ASP A 249 -53.87 17.64 3.16
N LEU A 250 -52.86 17.70 2.29
CA LEU A 250 -53.06 17.90 0.84
C LEU A 250 -53.95 16.79 0.23
N SER A 251 -53.69 15.53 0.60
CA SER A 251 -54.44 14.37 0.11
C SER A 251 -55.79 14.17 0.80
N ASN A 252 -55.84 14.25 2.13
CA ASN A 252 -56.98 13.76 2.91
C ASN A 252 -57.95 14.86 3.33
N LYS A 253 -57.41 16.02 3.73
CA LYS A 253 -58.22 17.15 4.22
C LYS A 253 -58.63 18.08 3.08
N HIS A 254 -57.71 18.37 2.17
CA HIS A 254 -57.95 19.24 1.02
C HIS A 254 -58.45 18.49 -0.21
N LYS A 255 -58.16 17.18 -0.31
CA LYS A 255 -58.58 16.32 -1.42
C LYS A 255 -58.17 16.88 -2.78
N ILE A 256 -56.95 17.41 -2.88
CA ILE A 256 -56.43 18.00 -4.11
C ILE A 256 -55.40 17.13 -4.84
N VAL A 257 -55.00 16.01 -4.21
CA VAL A 257 -54.04 15.03 -4.72
C VAL A 257 -54.76 13.69 -4.96
N PRO A 258 -54.50 12.99 -6.07
CA PRO A 258 -55.05 11.66 -6.30
C PRO A 258 -54.63 10.68 -5.18
N PRO A 259 -55.53 9.84 -4.66
CA PRO A 259 -55.16 8.78 -3.73
C PRO A 259 -54.09 7.86 -4.31
N GLY A 260 -53.01 7.62 -3.56
CA GLY A 260 -51.92 6.73 -3.99
C GLY A 260 -51.11 7.23 -5.19
N CYS A 261 -51.12 8.53 -5.48
CA CYS A 261 -50.40 9.11 -6.62
C CYS A 261 -48.90 8.78 -6.55
N ASP A 262 -48.43 7.93 -7.47
CA ASP A 262 -47.02 7.61 -7.69
C ASP A 262 -46.43 8.48 -8.81
N TYR A 263 -45.16 8.26 -9.14
CA TYR A 263 -44.47 9.03 -10.19
C TYR A 263 -45.18 8.95 -11.55
N ASN A 264 -45.50 7.73 -11.99
CA ASN A 264 -46.10 7.49 -13.32
C ASN A 264 -47.49 8.10 -13.42
N THR A 265 -48.28 8.00 -12.36
CA THR A 265 -49.61 8.61 -12.27
C THR A 265 -49.51 10.13 -12.36
N ALA A 266 -48.60 10.75 -11.61
CA ALA A 266 -48.40 12.20 -11.62
C ALA A 266 -47.95 12.72 -13.00
N ASP A 267 -46.97 12.04 -13.61
CA ASP A 267 -46.46 12.36 -14.96
C ASP A 267 -47.57 12.25 -16.02
N THR A 268 -48.32 11.14 -16.02
CA THR A 268 -49.40 10.89 -16.98
C THR A 268 -50.51 11.94 -16.87
N LEU A 269 -51.00 12.23 -15.66
CA LEU A 269 -52.08 13.20 -15.45
C LEU A 269 -51.69 14.61 -15.89
N PHE A 270 -50.43 15.00 -15.69
CA PHE A 270 -49.93 16.30 -16.14
C PHE A 270 -49.79 16.36 -17.67
N LYS A 271 -49.25 15.30 -18.31
CA LYS A 271 -49.16 15.17 -19.77
C LYS A 271 -50.51 15.22 -20.47
N GLU A 272 -51.54 14.63 -19.88
CA GLU A 272 -52.92 14.66 -20.39
C GLU A 272 -53.64 16.01 -20.15
N GLY A 273 -52.97 16.97 -19.49
CA GLY A 273 -53.58 18.26 -19.14
C GLY A 273 -54.66 18.16 -18.05
N LYS A 274 -54.73 17.04 -17.33
CA LYS A 274 -55.70 16.79 -16.25
C LYS A 274 -55.24 17.28 -14.87
N ALA A 275 -54.05 17.84 -14.77
CA ALA A 275 -53.52 18.43 -13.54
C ALA A 275 -53.17 19.91 -13.71
N ALA A 276 -53.57 20.74 -12.73
CA ALA A 276 -53.23 22.17 -12.73
C ALA A 276 -51.78 22.42 -12.28
N PHE A 277 -51.34 21.73 -11.23
CA PHE A 277 -49.97 21.78 -10.70
C PHE A 277 -49.33 20.40 -10.64
N LEU A 278 -48.03 20.35 -10.85
CA LEU A 278 -47.18 19.17 -10.67
C LEU A 278 -45.95 19.54 -9.84
N ILE A 279 -45.57 18.73 -8.86
CA ILE A 279 -44.22 18.81 -8.25
C ILE A 279 -43.39 17.68 -8.83
N ASN A 280 -42.40 18.02 -9.64
CA ASN A 280 -41.48 17.06 -10.26
C ASN A 280 -40.11 17.71 -10.48
N GLY A 281 -39.13 16.91 -10.87
CA GLY A 281 -37.77 17.37 -11.09
C GLY A 281 -37.48 17.88 -12.49
N ASP A 282 -36.32 18.51 -12.62
CA ASP A 282 -35.78 19.04 -13.87
C ASP A 282 -35.61 17.97 -14.97
N TRP A 283 -35.43 16.70 -14.58
CA TRP A 283 -35.37 15.56 -15.49
C TRP A 283 -36.59 15.41 -16.40
N SER A 284 -37.74 15.95 -16.00
CA SER A 284 -38.99 15.87 -16.77
C SER A 284 -39.15 16.97 -17.84
N LEU A 285 -38.39 18.07 -17.76
CA LEU A 285 -38.64 19.28 -18.54
C LEU A 285 -38.44 19.08 -20.05
N GLY A 286 -37.40 18.34 -20.44
CA GLY A 286 -37.13 18.03 -21.85
C GLY A 286 -38.31 17.32 -22.51
N GLY A 287 -38.80 16.24 -21.88
CA GLY A 287 -39.92 15.45 -22.40
C GLY A 287 -41.22 16.25 -22.51
N TYR A 288 -41.52 17.13 -21.55
CA TYR A 288 -42.69 18.00 -21.62
C TYR A 288 -42.59 19.07 -22.70
N THR A 289 -41.39 19.64 -22.90
CA THR A 289 -41.14 20.61 -23.97
C THR A 289 -41.28 19.96 -25.34
N GLU A 290 -40.71 18.77 -25.52
CA GLU A 290 -40.80 18.00 -26.76
C GLU A 290 -42.24 17.57 -27.08
N ALA A 291 -43.00 17.17 -26.07
CA ALA A 291 -44.42 16.86 -26.21
C ALA A 291 -45.32 18.09 -26.44
N GLY A 292 -44.75 19.31 -26.45
CA GLY A 292 -45.48 20.54 -26.80
C GLY A 292 -46.46 21.02 -25.72
N LEU A 293 -46.24 20.65 -24.45
CA LEU A 293 -47.12 21.08 -23.36
C LEU A 293 -47.04 22.60 -23.17
N ASN A 294 -48.19 23.25 -22.94
CA ASN A 294 -48.24 24.64 -22.53
C ASN A 294 -48.10 24.77 -21.00
N TYR A 295 -46.88 24.69 -20.50
CA TYR A 295 -46.58 24.73 -19.06
C TYR A 295 -45.58 25.83 -18.69
N GLY A 296 -45.50 26.11 -17.39
CA GLY A 296 -44.44 26.92 -16.80
C GLY A 296 -43.83 26.24 -15.59
N THR A 297 -42.67 26.76 -15.16
CA THR A 297 -41.98 26.35 -13.94
C THR A 297 -41.92 27.54 -12.98
N ALA A 298 -41.85 27.24 -11.68
CA ALA A 298 -41.67 28.23 -10.63
C ALA A 298 -41.04 27.58 -9.39
N ALA A 299 -40.52 28.41 -8.49
CA ALA A 299 -40.29 27.99 -7.12
C ALA A 299 -41.63 27.58 -6.48
N MET A 300 -41.60 26.52 -5.67
CA MET A 300 -42.70 26.16 -4.81
C MET A 300 -43.04 27.33 -3.88
N PRO A 301 -44.32 27.69 -3.68
CA PRO A 301 -44.69 28.87 -2.90
C PRO A 301 -44.23 28.77 -1.45
N VAL A 302 -44.12 29.92 -0.76
CA VAL A 302 -43.71 29.92 0.64
C VAL A 302 -44.74 29.24 1.53
N ILE A 303 -44.27 28.49 2.53
CA ILE A 303 -45.12 28.00 3.62
C ILE A 303 -45.36 29.18 4.56
N LYS A 304 -46.60 29.69 4.58
CA LYS A 304 -46.97 30.92 5.29
C LYS A 304 -46.69 30.88 6.79
N GLU A 305 -46.85 29.71 7.41
CA GLU A 305 -46.56 29.50 8.83
C GLU A 305 -45.11 29.81 9.18
N THR A 306 -44.16 29.46 8.30
CA THR A 306 -42.72 29.61 8.56
C THR A 306 -42.08 30.76 7.78
N GLY A 307 -42.75 31.28 6.75
CA GLY A 307 -42.21 32.25 5.80
C GLY A 307 -41.09 31.67 4.92
N LYS A 308 -40.87 30.35 4.94
CA LYS A 308 -39.79 29.69 4.21
C LYS A 308 -40.30 29.09 2.90
N TYR A 309 -39.45 29.13 1.88
CA TYR A 309 -39.64 28.32 0.68
C TYR A 309 -39.42 26.84 1.01
N PRO A 310 -40.22 25.92 0.44
CA PRO A 310 -39.85 24.51 0.38
C PRO A 310 -38.44 24.34 -0.20
N SER A 311 -37.60 23.56 0.49
CA SER A 311 -36.18 23.42 0.17
C SER A 311 -35.90 22.02 -0.38
N PRO A 312 -35.97 21.82 -1.71
CA PRO A 312 -35.70 20.52 -2.31
C PRO A 312 -34.23 20.14 -2.10
N MET A 313 -33.97 18.84 -2.09
CA MET A 313 -32.61 18.35 -2.26
C MET A 313 -32.12 18.67 -3.68
N THR A 314 -30.86 19.09 -3.76
CA THR A 314 -30.15 19.37 -5.01
C THR A 314 -28.99 18.38 -5.11
N SER A 315 -28.89 17.70 -6.24
CA SER A 315 -27.97 16.59 -6.42
C SER A 315 -27.70 16.43 -7.90
N GLY A 316 -26.52 16.83 -8.39
CA GLY A 316 -26.12 16.49 -9.75
C GLY A 316 -26.18 14.97 -10.01
N LYS A 317 -26.08 14.56 -11.27
CA LYS A 317 -25.66 13.18 -11.57
C LYS A 317 -24.15 13.13 -11.63
N TYR A 318 -23.59 12.05 -11.11
CA TYR A 318 -22.17 11.87 -10.94
C TYR A 318 -21.73 10.64 -11.69
N TYR A 319 -20.62 10.76 -12.41
CA TYR A 319 -19.87 9.63 -12.91
C TYR A 319 -18.87 9.20 -11.85
N MET A 320 -19.09 8.03 -11.25
CA MET A 320 -18.16 7.39 -10.33
C MET A 320 -17.43 6.28 -11.07
N VAL A 321 -16.16 6.09 -10.74
CA VAL A 321 -15.29 5.12 -11.43
C VAL A 321 -14.94 3.98 -10.47
N SER A 322 -15.10 2.74 -10.94
CA SER A 322 -14.78 1.55 -10.15
C SER A 322 -13.30 1.52 -9.77
N ASN A 323 -13.01 1.09 -8.55
CA ASN A 323 -11.63 0.92 -8.06
C ASN A 323 -10.88 -0.22 -8.80
N GLU A 324 -11.55 -1.01 -9.63
CA GLU A 324 -10.92 -1.99 -10.52
C GLU A 324 -10.19 -1.34 -11.69
N VAL A 325 -10.47 -0.08 -12.02
CA VAL A 325 -9.77 0.67 -13.07
C VAL A 325 -8.39 1.11 -12.56
N LYS A 326 -7.32 0.45 -13.01
CA LYS A 326 -5.95 0.69 -12.52
C LYS A 326 -5.21 1.74 -13.34
N LYS A 327 -4.61 2.73 -12.66
CA LYS A 327 -3.78 3.79 -13.26
C LYS A 327 -2.61 3.19 -14.06
N GLY A 328 -2.28 3.82 -15.20
CA GLY A 328 -1.23 3.35 -16.10
C GLY A 328 -1.67 2.26 -17.09
N THR A 329 -2.94 1.84 -17.06
CA THR A 329 -3.49 0.90 -18.04
C THR A 329 -4.18 1.62 -19.22
N PRO A 330 -4.24 1.01 -20.42
CA PRO A 330 -5.03 1.56 -21.53
C PRO A 330 -6.51 1.78 -21.19
N LYS A 331 -7.05 0.94 -20.29
CA LYS A 331 -8.42 1.04 -19.78
C LYS A 331 -8.63 2.31 -18.98
N PHE A 332 -7.68 2.65 -18.11
CA PHE A 332 -7.73 3.88 -17.32
C PHE A 332 -7.74 5.13 -18.20
N GLU A 333 -6.87 5.21 -19.21
CA GLU A 333 -6.85 6.34 -20.14
C GLU A 333 -8.15 6.45 -20.94
N ALA A 334 -8.76 5.32 -21.32
CA ALA A 334 -10.03 5.29 -22.02
C ALA A 334 -11.19 5.79 -21.13
N VAL A 335 -11.24 5.35 -19.87
CA VAL A 335 -12.24 5.79 -18.89
C VAL A 335 -12.08 7.28 -18.57
N LYS A 336 -10.85 7.75 -18.35
CA LYS A 336 -10.56 9.17 -18.12
C LYS A 336 -11.12 10.05 -19.23
N LYS A 337 -10.80 9.72 -20.49
CA LYS A 337 -11.31 10.44 -21.67
C LYS A 337 -12.83 10.43 -21.75
N LEU A 338 -13.47 9.29 -21.45
CA LEU A 338 -14.92 9.20 -21.48
C LEU A 338 -15.57 10.12 -20.42
N VAL A 339 -15.06 10.11 -19.20
CA VAL A 339 -15.58 10.94 -18.10
C VAL A 339 -15.35 12.43 -18.38
N GLU A 340 -14.17 12.82 -18.88
CA GLU A 340 -13.90 14.21 -19.30
C GLU A 340 -14.84 14.67 -20.42
N PHE A 341 -15.16 13.79 -21.38
CA PHE A 341 -16.08 14.10 -22.46
C PHE A 341 -17.52 14.27 -21.97
N LEU A 342 -18.02 13.31 -21.17
CA LEU A 342 -19.41 13.30 -20.70
C LEU A 342 -19.69 14.41 -19.68
N CYS A 343 -18.69 14.81 -18.89
CA CYS A 343 -18.80 15.92 -17.93
C CYS A 343 -18.30 17.25 -18.50
N GLY A 344 -17.86 17.29 -19.75
CA GLY A 344 -17.30 18.48 -20.39
C GLY A 344 -18.34 19.48 -20.89
N GLU A 345 -17.86 20.65 -21.33
CA GLU A 345 -18.69 21.77 -21.82
C GLU A 345 -19.71 21.33 -22.87
N LYS A 346 -19.28 20.57 -23.87
CA LYS A 346 -20.13 20.17 -25.00
C LYS A 346 -21.31 19.30 -24.57
N ALA A 347 -21.05 18.27 -23.77
CA ALA A 347 -22.09 17.37 -23.28
C ALA A 347 -23.11 18.14 -22.44
N GLN A 348 -22.63 18.99 -21.53
CA GLN A 348 -23.51 19.78 -20.67
C GLN A 348 -24.29 20.87 -21.42
N GLN A 349 -23.73 21.46 -22.48
CA GLN A 349 -24.47 22.38 -23.36
C GLN A 349 -25.64 21.66 -24.04
N MET A 350 -25.45 20.42 -24.52
CA MET A 350 -26.54 19.60 -25.07
C MET A 350 -27.62 19.34 -24.02
N TRP A 351 -27.23 18.94 -22.81
CA TRP A 351 -28.16 18.71 -21.71
C TRP A 351 -28.99 19.96 -21.38
N LEU A 352 -28.35 21.13 -21.37
CA LEU A 352 -29.01 22.40 -21.13
C LEU A 352 -30.01 22.76 -22.23
N GLU A 353 -29.59 22.71 -23.50
CA GLU A 353 -30.42 23.17 -24.62
C GLU A 353 -31.59 22.23 -24.89
N LYS A 354 -31.33 20.91 -24.93
CA LYS A 354 -32.31 19.91 -25.32
C LYS A 354 -33.20 19.48 -24.17
N PHE A 355 -32.63 19.30 -22.97
CA PHE A 355 -33.35 18.72 -21.83
C PHE A 355 -33.62 19.70 -20.70
N LYS A 356 -33.17 20.96 -20.83
CA LYS A 356 -33.36 22.02 -19.82
C LYS A 356 -32.76 21.67 -18.46
N VAL A 357 -31.66 20.90 -18.46
CA VAL A 357 -30.91 20.52 -17.25
C VAL A 357 -29.86 21.58 -16.94
N LEU A 358 -29.79 22.02 -15.68
CA LEU A 358 -28.80 23.01 -15.29
C LEU A 358 -27.40 22.38 -15.15
N PRO A 359 -26.37 22.98 -15.77
CA PRO A 359 -25.02 22.39 -15.87
C PRO A 359 -24.24 22.48 -14.55
N SER A 360 -23.27 21.58 -14.36
CA SER A 360 -22.18 21.71 -13.37
C SER A 360 -20.98 22.47 -13.91
N ASN A 361 -20.79 22.57 -15.23
CA ASN A 361 -19.69 23.29 -15.84
C ASN A 361 -19.90 24.80 -15.75
N LYS A 362 -18.90 25.53 -15.24
CA LYS A 362 -18.97 26.98 -15.01
C LYS A 362 -19.30 27.77 -16.27
N LYS A 363 -18.68 27.44 -17.39
CA LYS A 363 -18.87 28.17 -18.65
C LYS A 363 -20.26 27.93 -19.23
N VAL A 364 -20.76 26.71 -19.16
CA VAL A 364 -22.13 26.39 -19.59
C VAL A 364 -23.16 27.07 -18.68
N ALA A 365 -22.87 27.21 -17.38
CA ALA A 365 -23.72 27.91 -16.43
C ALA A 365 -23.87 29.42 -16.72
N GLU A 366 -22.97 30.00 -17.52
CA GLU A 366 -23.05 31.39 -18.01
C GLU A 366 -23.90 31.52 -19.28
N SER A 367 -24.46 30.43 -19.81
CA SER A 367 -25.22 30.45 -21.06
C SER A 367 -26.45 31.38 -20.97
N PRO A 368 -26.64 32.30 -21.95
CA PRO A 368 -27.77 33.23 -21.96
C PRO A 368 -29.15 32.55 -21.95
N ILE A 369 -29.24 31.30 -22.42
CA ILE A 369 -30.50 30.55 -22.47
C ILE A 369 -31.12 30.36 -21.09
N ILE A 370 -30.30 30.25 -20.03
CA ILE A 370 -30.77 30.12 -18.65
C ILE A 370 -31.57 31.36 -18.22
N GLN A 371 -31.16 32.53 -18.69
CA GLN A 371 -31.83 33.79 -18.39
C GLN A 371 -32.95 34.14 -19.35
N SER A 372 -32.96 33.62 -20.58
CA SER A 372 -34.00 33.94 -21.57
C SER A 372 -35.16 32.95 -21.62
N ASP A 373 -34.94 31.70 -21.21
CA ASP A 373 -35.96 30.66 -21.21
C ASP A 373 -36.74 30.65 -19.87
N PRO A 374 -38.05 30.97 -19.86
CA PRO A 374 -38.84 31.02 -18.63
C PRO A 374 -38.89 29.68 -17.88
N ILE A 375 -38.72 28.54 -18.57
CA ILE A 375 -38.69 27.21 -17.95
C ILE A 375 -37.41 27.04 -17.13
N LEU A 376 -36.27 27.45 -17.69
CA LEU A 376 -34.98 27.43 -16.99
C LEU A 376 -34.94 28.45 -15.85
N GLN A 377 -35.54 29.63 -16.02
CA GLN A 377 -35.65 30.63 -14.96
C GLN A 377 -36.40 30.08 -13.74
N GLY A 378 -37.55 29.42 -13.93
CA GLY A 378 -38.29 28.83 -12.81
C GLY A 378 -37.55 27.68 -12.14
N SER A 379 -36.83 26.87 -12.93
CA SER A 379 -35.95 25.81 -12.40
C SER A 379 -34.80 26.39 -11.57
N ALA A 380 -34.12 27.42 -12.07
CA ALA A 380 -33.03 28.10 -11.37
C ALA A 380 -33.52 28.85 -10.12
N ALA A 381 -34.72 29.45 -10.17
CA ALA A 381 -35.34 30.07 -9.01
C ALA A 381 -35.57 29.05 -7.89
N GLN A 382 -36.11 27.88 -8.22
CA GLN A 382 -36.25 26.81 -7.23
C GLN A 382 -34.91 26.29 -6.72
N LEU A 383 -33.92 26.12 -7.60
CA LEU A 383 -32.58 25.66 -7.22
C LEU A 383 -31.94 26.58 -6.17
N SER A 384 -32.18 27.90 -6.26
CA SER A 384 -31.67 28.89 -5.29
C SER A 384 -32.24 28.73 -3.87
N HIS A 385 -33.33 28.00 -3.72
CA HIS A 385 -33.94 27.64 -2.44
C HIS A 385 -33.65 26.19 -2.02
N GLY A 386 -33.00 25.42 -2.88
CA GLY A 386 -32.61 24.05 -2.61
C GLY A 386 -31.38 23.96 -1.72
N ARG A 387 -31.14 22.76 -1.20
CA ARG A 387 -29.98 22.44 -0.37
C ARG A 387 -29.32 21.16 -0.89
N GLY A 388 -27.99 21.13 -0.88
CA GLY A 388 -27.21 19.97 -1.34
C GLY A 388 -27.63 18.69 -0.61
N MET A 389 -27.95 17.63 -1.36
CA MET A 389 -28.22 16.33 -0.76
C MET A 389 -26.96 15.83 -0.04
N PRO A 390 -27.05 15.42 1.24
CA PRO A 390 -25.89 14.89 1.94
C PRO A 390 -25.35 13.64 1.25
N ALA A 391 -24.04 13.58 0.98
CA ALA A 391 -23.38 12.36 0.47
C ALA A 391 -22.98 11.38 1.60
N ALA A 392 -23.33 11.70 2.85
CA ALA A 392 -22.99 10.91 4.03
C ALA A 392 -23.67 9.52 3.96
N PRO A 393 -22.96 8.43 4.30
CA PRO A 393 -23.55 7.08 4.29
C PRO A 393 -24.78 6.95 5.22
N GLN A 394 -24.86 7.78 6.26
CA GLN A 394 -25.99 7.88 7.19
C GLN A 394 -27.31 8.28 6.51
N LEU A 395 -27.26 8.96 5.35
CA LEU A 395 -28.48 9.35 4.62
C LEU A 395 -29.33 8.12 4.24
N ARG A 396 -28.72 6.95 4.07
CA ARG A 396 -29.48 5.72 3.82
C ARG A 396 -30.42 5.38 4.98
N CYS A 397 -29.95 5.55 6.20
CA CYS A 397 -30.74 5.34 7.41
C CYS A 397 -31.79 6.43 7.64
N PHE A 398 -31.79 7.49 6.84
CA PHE A 398 -32.92 8.41 6.74
C PHE A 398 -33.98 7.89 5.75
N TRP A 399 -33.57 7.49 4.55
CA TRP A 399 -34.50 7.09 3.48
C TRP A 399 -35.35 5.87 3.80
N ASP A 400 -34.74 4.82 4.34
CA ASP A 400 -35.41 3.56 4.57
C ASP A 400 -36.55 3.64 5.60
N PRO A 401 -36.38 4.33 6.73
CA PRO A 401 -37.48 4.58 7.65
C PRO A 401 -38.49 5.61 7.15
N ALA A 402 -38.03 6.66 6.45
CA ALA A 402 -38.90 7.75 5.98
C ALA A 402 -40.02 7.26 5.04
N ARG A 403 -39.71 6.31 4.15
CA ARG A 403 -40.65 5.78 3.14
C ARG A 403 -41.92 5.17 3.76
N PRO A 404 -41.85 4.10 4.58
CA PRO A 404 -43.04 3.52 5.19
C PRO A 404 -43.74 4.48 6.18
N GLY A 405 -42.99 5.38 6.84
CA GLY A 405 -43.57 6.39 7.72
C GLY A 405 -44.44 7.38 6.96
N GLN A 406 -43.91 8.00 5.89
CA GLN A 406 -44.66 8.90 5.01
C GLN A 406 -45.90 8.22 4.42
N GLN A 407 -45.74 7.02 3.85
CA GLN A 407 -46.84 6.28 3.25
C GLN A 407 -47.94 5.98 4.28
N GLY A 408 -47.57 5.60 5.51
CA GLY A 408 -48.52 5.35 6.58
C GLY A 408 -49.32 6.58 7.00
N VAL A 409 -48.66 7.75 7.12
CA VAL A 409 -49.34 9.01 7.48
C VAL A 409 -50.30 9.45 6.39
N ILE A 410 -49.89 9.38 5.11
CA ILE A 410 -50.77 9.72 3.98
C ILE A 410 -51.95 8.75 3.88
N ALA A 411 -51.74 7.46 4.14
CA ALA A 411 -52.81 6.45 4.18
C ALA A 411 -53.72 6.56 5.42
N GLY A 412 -53.36 7.40 6.41
CA GLY A 412 -54.10 7.53 7.66
C GLY A 412 -53.98 6.33 8.60
N SER A 413 -52.99 5.45 8.41
CA SER A 413 -52.78 4.26 9.23
C SER A 413 -51.94 4.51 10.49
N ILE A 414 -51.26 5.66 10.56
CA ILE A 414 -50.46 6.13 11.69
C ILE A 414 -50.49 7.66 11.74
N SER A 415 -50.48 8.27 12.93
CA SER A 415 -50.40 9.73 13.02
C SER A 415 -48.99 10.24 12.66
N ALA A 416 -48.89 11.51 12.24
CA ALA A 416 -47.59 12.11 11.93
C ALA A 416 -46.60 12.08 13.10
N ALA A 417 -47.08 12.27 14.34
CA ALA A 417 -46.26 12.21 15.55
C ALA A 417 -45.74 10.79 15.85
N GLU A 418 -46.61 9.78 15.75
CA GLU A 418 -46.21 8.38 15.96
C GLU A 418 -45.26 7.89 14.86
N ALA A 419 -45.49 8.32 13.61
CA ALA A 419 -44.59 8.01 12.50
C ALA A 419 -43.20 8.60 12.72
N ALA A 420 -43.10 9.88 13.11
CA ALA A 420 -41.81 10.54 13.40
C ALA A 420 -40.98 9.79 14.45
N VAL A 421 -41.60 9.34 15.55
CA VAL A 421 -40.94 8.53 16.57
C VAL A 421 -40.45 7.21 15.99
N LYS A 422 -41.34 6.45 15.34
CA LYS A 422 -40.99 5.13 14.79
C LYS A 422 -39.90 5.20 13.72
N MET A 423 -39.96 6.20 12.85
CA MET A 423 -38.95 6.42 11.82
C MET A 423 -37.57 6.68 12.44
N GLN A 424 -37.49 7.47 13.52
CA GLN A 424 -36.23 7.71 14.21
C GLN A 424 -35.70 6.44 14.89
N GLU A 425 -36.54 5.66 15.57
CA GLU A 425 -36.12 4.40 16.18
C GLU A 425 -35.58 3.41 15.15
N ASP A 426 -36.22 3.34 13.97
CA ASP A 426 -35.78 2.52 12.86
C ASP A 426 -34.48 3.04 12.23
N ALA A 427 -34.30 4.37 12.17
CA ALA A 427 -33.07 5.00 11.72
C ALA A 427 -31.89 4.75 12.66
N ASP A 428 -32.10 4.91 13.97
CA ASP A 428 -31.08 4.66 15.01
C ASP A 428 -30.65 3.19 14.99
N ARG A 429 -31.59 2.27 14.75
CA ARG A 429 -31.30 0.85 14.56
C ARG A 429 -30.45 0.61 13.31
N CYS A 430 -30.82 1.21 12.16
CA CYS A 430 -30.05 1.14 10.92
C CYS A 430 -28.61 1.66 11.11
N ILE A 431 -28.45 2.81 11.78
CA ILE A 431 -27.14 3.40 12.08
C ILE A 431 -26.29 2.43 12.89
N LYS A 432 -26.86 1.84 13.94
CA LYS A 432 -26.15 0.89 14.80
C LYS A 432 -25.73 -0.37 14.05
N GLU A 433 -26.62 -0.93 13.23
CA GLU A 433 -26.35 -2.14 12.44
C GLU A 433 -25.31 -1.89 11.34
N ALA A 434 -25.30 -0.69 10.77
CA ALA A 434 -24.33 -0.28 9.74
C ALA A 434 -22.98 0.21 10.30
N GLY A 435 -22.84 0.37 11.62
CA GLY A 435 -21.62 0.88 12.26
C GLY A 435 -21.33 2.36 11.97
N LEU A 436 -22.35 3.16 11.64
CA LEU A 436 -22.20 4.55 11.19
C LEU A 436 -22.29 5.53 12.37
N GLY A 437 -21.18 5.76 13.10
CA GLY A 437 -21.15 6.70 14.23
C GLY A 437 -21.36 8.17 13.84
N PRO A 438 -21.66 9.05 14.81
CA PRO A 438 -21.75 10.49 14.56
C PRO A 438 -20.40 11.05 14.14
N LYS A 439 -20.39 11.99 13.19
CA LYS A 439 -19.20 12.76 12.79
C LYS A 439 -18.57 13.43 14.02
N LYS A 440 -17.38 12.98 14.43
CA LYS A 440 -16.64 13.58 15.55
C LYS A 440 -15.73 14.70 15.07
N LYS A 441 -15.98 15.93 15.53
CA LYS A 441 -14.99 17.01 15.47
C LYS A 441 -13.92 16.76 16.52
N ILE A 442 -12.94 15.92 16.20
CA ILE A 442 -11.83 15.62 17.11
C ILE A 442 -10.90 16.83 17.27
N LYS A 443 -10.30 16.96 18.45
CA LYS A 443 -9.19 17.88 18.74
C LYS A 443 -7.85 17.19 18.50
N VAL A 444 -7.01 17.78 17.66
CA VAL A 444 -5.68 17.24 17.31
C VAL A 444 -4.58 18.18 17.79
N GLY A 445 -3.69 17.69 18.65
CA GLY A 445 -2.53 18.44 19.14
C GLY A 445 -1.26 17.92 18.47
N LEU A 446 -0.31 18.79 18.12
CA LEU A 446 1.01 18.37 17.62
C LEU A 446 2.13 18.85 18.54
N VAL A 447 3.01 17.94 18.95
CA VAL A 447 4.22 18.22 19.73
C VAL A 447 5.42 17.94 18.81
N THR A 448 6.20 18.98 18.54
CA THR A 448 7.40 18.84 17.70
C THR A 448 8.54 18.15 18.46
N ASP A 449 9.54 17.67 17.73
CA ASP A 449 10.88 17.49 18.29
C ASP A 449 11.47 18.88 18.65
N VAL A 450 12.71 18.95 19.13
CA VAL A 450 13.44 20.21 19.28
C VAL A 450 13.52 20.90 17.91
N GLY A 451 12.82 22.03 17.77
CA GLY A 451 12.67 22.69 16.49
C GLY A 451 11.41 23.53 16.39
N LYS A 452 11.06 23.92 15.15
CA LYS A 452 9.91 24.79 14.86
C LYS A 452 9.03 24.19 13.78
N VAL A 453 7.75 24.54 13.75
CA VAL A 453 6.84 24.11 12.68
C VAL A 453 7.07 24.81 11.34
N ASN A 454 8.04 25.73 11.26
CA ASN A 454 8.45 26.44 10.06
C ASN A 454 9.97 26.37 9.83
N ASP A 455 10.61 25.29 10.29
CA ASP A 455 12.06 25.12 10.21
C ASP A 455 12.56 24.69 8.82
N GLY A 456 11.67 24.52 7.84
CA GLY A 456 12.03 24.05 6.51
C GLY A 456 12.41 22.56 6.46
N THR A 457 12.18 21.81 7.54
CA THR A 457 12.50 20.37 7.68
C THR A 457 11.30 19.54 8.18
N PHE A 458 11.54 18.38 8.77
CA PHE A 458 10.52 17.36 9.05
C PHE A 458 9.40 17.81 10.01
N ASN A 459 9.66 18.72 10.98
CA ASN A 459 8.62 19.27 11.86
C ASN A 459 7.57 20.07 11.07
N GLU A 460 8.02 20.93 10.14
CA GLU A 460 7.12 21.67 9.25
C GLU A 460 6.30 20.72 8.37
N PHE A 461 6.88 19.61 7.94
CA PHE A 461 6.20 18.65 7.08
C PHE A 461 5.07 17.89 7.81
N ALA A 462 5.32 17.49 9.07
CA ALA A 462 4.28 16.95 9.95
C ALA A 462 3.15 17.96 10.19
N TYR A 463 3.50 19.22 10.48
CA TYR A 463 2.53 20.29 10.68
C TYR A 463 1.65 20.53 9.46
N LYS A 464 2.21 20.54 8.24
CA LYS A 464 1.44 20.64 6.99
C LYS A 464 0.46 19.48 6.81
N GLY A 465 0.87 18.26 7.13
CA GLY A 465 0.00 17.09 7.13
C GLY A 465 -1.20 17.24 8.08
N MET A 466 -0.93 17.72 9.31
CA MET A 466 -1.99 18.02 10.29
C MET A 466 -2.92 19.12 9.78
N MET A 467 -2.40 20.26 9.31
CA MET A 467 -3.21 21.39 8.87
C MET A 467 -4.08 21.05 7.67
N LYS A 468 -3.59 20.23 6.74
CA LYS A 468 -4.41 19.69 5.65
C LYS A 468 -5.61 18.90 6.17
N ALA A 469 -5.41 18.01 7.14
CA ALA A 469 -6.50 17.25 7.75
C ALA A 469 -7.46 18.15 8.54
N VAL A 470 -6.95 19.18 9.23
CA VAL A 470 -7.75 20.17 9.95
C VAL A 470 -8.69 20.93 9.01
N GLU A 471 -8.17 21.42 7.89
CA GLU A 471 -8.95 22.10 6.86
C GLU A 471 -9.99 21.15 6.24
N GLU A 472 -9.58 19.94 5.87
CA GLU A 472 -10.43 18.97 5.17
C GLU A 472 -11.56 18.40 6.05
N PHE A 473 -11.30 18.14 7.33
CA PHE A 473 -12.28 17.53 8.24
C PHE A 473 -12.94 18.53 9.20
N GLY A 474 -12.57 19.81 9.15
CA GLY A 474 -13.10 20.86 10.03
C GLY A 474 -12.78 20.62 11.52
N LEU A 475 -11.54 20.24 11.81
CA LEU A 475 -11.07 19.85 13.15
C LEU A 475 -10.66 21.06 13.99
N GLN A 476 -10.53 20.85 15.29
CA GLN A 476 -9.85 21.79 16.17
C GLN A 476 -8.38 21.36 16.32
N SER A 477 -7.45 22.29 16.26
CA SER A 477 -6.03 21.97 16.39
C SER A 477 -5.21 22.99 17.16
N ALA A 478 -4.13 22.51 17.77
CA ALA A 478 -3.05 23.34 18.30
C ALA A 478 -1.71 22.61 18.16
N PHE A 479 -0.61 23.31 18.39
CA PHE A 479 0.73 22.72 18.40
C PHE A 479 1.60 23.32 19.51
N ILE A 480 2.62 22.58 19.92
CA ILE A 480 3.66 23.00 20.87
C ILE A 480 5.02 22.77 20.20
N GLU A 481 5.83 23.82 20.12
CA GLU A 481 7.23 23.74 19.71
C GLU A 481 8.11 23.38 20.92
N THR A 482 8.81 22.26 20.85
CA THR A 482 9.68 21.80 21.94
C THR A 482 11.03 22.53 21.92
N LEU A 483 11.48 23.00 23.09
CA LEU A 483 12.75 23.71 23.23
C LEU A 483 13.91 22.79 23.66
N ALA A 484 13.63 21.78 24.48
CA ALA A 484 14.62 20.82 24.95
C ALA A 484 14.00 19.42 25.11
N PRO A 485 14.78 18.33 24.95
CA PRO A 485 14.26 16.97 25.09
C PRO A 485 13.63 16.69 26.46
N THR A 486 14.07 17.39 27.51
CA THR A 486 13.50 17.28 28.86
C THR A 486 12.05 17.77 28.97
N ASP A 487 11.54 18.49 27.98
CA ASP A 487 10.17 19.01 27.96
C ASP A 487 9.16 18.09 27.27
N TYR A 488 9.59 17.00 26.61
CA TYR A 488 8.70 16.13 25.83
C TYR A 488 7.48 15.64 26.61
N GLU A 489 7.70 14.98 27.76
CA GLU A 489 6.58 14.43 28.57
C GLU A 489 5.60 15.52 28.99
N LYS A 490 6.11 16.69 29.42
CA LYS A 490 5.29 17.82 29.85
C LYS A 490 4.44 18.36 28.70
N ASN A 491 5.01 18.50 27.50
CA ASN A 491 4.31 19.03 26.32
C ASN A 491 3.20 18.07 25.86
N ILE A 492 3.47 16.76 25.82
CA ILE A 492 2.46 15.75 25.50
C ILE A 492 1.34 15.74 26.55
N GLU A 493 1.71 15.77 27.84
CA GLU A 493 0.74 15.74 28.94
C GLU A 493 -0.18 16.98 28.95
N GLN A 494 0.29 18.12 28.47
CA GLN A 494 -0.53 19.33 28.34
C GLN A 494 -1.75 19.08 27.45
N PHE A 495 -1.56 18.58 26.22
CA PHE A 495 -2.69 18.26 25.34
C PHE A 495 -3.60 17.18 25.91
N ALA A 496 -3.01 16.18 26.58
CA ALA A 496 -3.80 15.15 27.25
C ALA A 496 -4.73 15.73 28.33
N LYS A 497 -4.25 16.70 29.12
CA LYS A 497 -5.03 17.40 30.16
C LYS A 497 -6.06 18.37 29.58
N GLU A 498 -5.78 18.97 28.43
CA GLU A 498 -6.70 19.89 27.74
C GLU A 498 -7.82 19.17 26.96
N GLY A 499 -7.84 17.82 27.01
CA GLY A 499 -8.90 17.00 26.43
C GLY A 499 -8.81 16.88 24.91
N TYR A 500 -7.59 16.79 24.37
CA TYR A 500 -7.38 16.45 22.97
C TYR A 500 -7.66 14.96 22.73
N ASP A 501 -8.34 14.67 21.63
CA ASP A 501 -8.70 13.29 21.24
C ASP A 501 -7.52 12.56 20.57
N MET A 502 -6.65 13.33 19.92
CA MET A 502 -5.47 12.83 19.23
C MET A 502 -4.25 13.73 19.46
N ILE A 503 -3.09 13.12 19.69
CA ILE A 503 -1.81 13.80 19.84
C ILE A 503 -0.82 13.25 18.82
N ILE A 504 -0.25 14.15 18.01
CA ILE A 504 0.85 13.87 17.09
C ILE A 504 2.15 14.20 17.81
N THR A 505 3.11 13.28 17.83
CA THR A 505 4.47 13.52 18.27
C THR A 505 5.42 13.35 17.09
N VAL A 506 6.51 14.11 17.09
CA VAL A 506 7.40 14.19 15.93
C VAL A 506 8.83 13.95 16.39
N GLY A 507 9.48 12.91 15.85
CA GLY A 507 10.91 12.62 16.05
C GLY A 507 11.19 11.31 16.78
N PHE A 508 12.35 10.72 16.49
CA PHE A 508 12.77 9.47 17.14
C PHE A 508 12.99 9.61 18.66
N MET A 509 13.50 10.77 19.10
CA MET A 509 13.91 11.00 20.49
C MET A 509 12.74 11.15 21.47
N ILE A 510 11.54 11.48 20.98
CA ILE A 510 10.33 11.68 21.80
C ILE A 510 9.60 10.35 22.10
N ASN A 511 9.96 9.24 21.42
CA ASN A 511 9.22 7.97 21.48
C ASN A 511 8.98 7.42 22.89
N ASP A 512 9.99 7.47 23.77
CA ASP A 512 9.84 6.97 25.15
C ASP A 512 8.78 7.77 25.92
N ALA A 513 8.75 9.10 25.74
CA ALA A 513 7.76 9.97 26.34
C ALA A 513 6.36 9.73 25.74
N THR A 514 6.26 9.58 24.42
CA THR A 514 4.99 9.24 23.73
C THR A 514 4.45 7.91 24.22
N THR A 515 5.29 6.88 24.31
CA THR A 515 4.94 5.55 24.80
C THR A 515 4.46 5.59 26.25
N ALA A 516 5.14 6.36 27.12
CA ALA A 516 4.71 6.57 28.50
C ALA A 516 3.33 7.24 28.58
N MET A 517 3.08 8.26 27.76
CA MET A 517 1.79 8.96 27.73
C MET A 517 0.66 8.13 27.09
N ALA A 518 0.95 7.35 26.04
CA ALA A 518 0.00 6.41 25.44
C ALA A 518 -0.50 5.39 26.46
N LYS A 519 0.39 4.85 27.30
CA LYS A 519 0.04 3.96 28.42
C LYS A 519 -0.78 4.66 29.50
N LYS A 520 -0.46 5.92 29.79
CA LYS A 520 -1.15 6.74 30.81
C LYS A 520 -2.55 7.18 30.38
N TYR A 521 -2.76 7.43 29.09
CA TYR A 521 -3.99 7.97 28.52
C TYR A 521 -4.57 7.03 27.43
N PRO A 522 -5.11 5.86 27.78
CA PRO A 522 -5.55 4.84 26.82
C PRO A 522 -6.72 5.27 25.90
N ASN A 523 -7.43 6.34 26.27
CA ASN A 523 -8.54 6.89 25.49
C ASN A 523 -8.10 7.93 24.45
N ILE A 524 -6.84 8.39 24.50
CA ILE A 524 -6.27 9.33 23.54
C ILE A 524 -5.53 8.54 22.47
N LYS A 525 -5.71 8.92 21.21
CA LYS A 525 -4.98 8.36 20.07
C LYS A 525 -3.64 9.09 19.91
N PHE A 526 -2.55 8.36 19.77
CA PHE A 526 -1.22 8.92 19.55
C PHE A 526 -0.72 8.55 18.15
N ALA A 527 -0.14 9.47 17.40
CA ALA A 527 0.59 9.15 16.17
C ALA A 527 1.99 9.76 16.23
N GLY A 528 3.03 8.94 16.06
CA GLY A 528 4.42 9.35 16.29
C GLY A 528 5.24 9.23 15.02
N VAL A 529 5.82 10.33 14.55
CA VAL A 529 6.68 10.35 13.35
C VAL A 529 8.08 9.87 13.72
N ASP A 530 8.58 8.84 13.04
CA ASP A 530 9.83 8.14 13.34
C ASP A 530 9.84 7.40 14.67
N GLU A 531 8.65 7.08 15.15
CA GLU A 531 8.43 6.37 16.40
C GLU A 531 7.84 4.99 16.12
N GLY A 532 8.29 3.99 16.88
CA GLY A 532 7.73 2.65 16.85
C GLY A 532 6.89 2.37 18.09
N SER A 533 5.76 1.69 17.94
CA SER A 533 4.86 1.32 19.02
C SER A 533 4.27 -0.07 18.88
N ASP A 534 3.98 -0.68 20.03
CA ASP A 534 3.17 -1.88 20.18
C ASP A 534 1.82 -1.58 20.89
N GLN A 535 1.52 -0.32 21.20
CA GLN A 535 0.33 0.06 21.95
C GLN A 535 -0.89 0.22 21.02
N PRO A 536 -2.10 -0.23 21.43
CA PRO A 536 -3.29 -0.20 20.58
C PRO A 536 -3.81 1.22 20.30
N ASN A 537 -3.50 2.18 21.16
CA ASN A 537 -3.87 3.59 20.99
C ASN A 537 -2.72 4.45 20.42
N PHE A 538 -1.60 3.86 20.00
CA PHE A 538 -0.45 4.59 19.45
C PHE A 538 -0.05 4.00 18.10
N ALA A 539 -0.21 4.79 17.03
CA ALA A 539 0.28 4.50 15.70
C ALA A 539 1.72 5.03 15.53
N GLY A 540 2.70 4.13 15.40
CA GLY A 540 4.06 4.50 15.02
C GLY A 540 4.15 4.72 13.51
N LEU A 541 4.51 5.92 13.06
CA LEU A 541 4.67 6.27 11.65
C LEU A 541 6.14 6.09 11.28
N VAL A 542 6.48 4.92 10.77
CA VAL A 542 7.87 4.48 10.52
C VAL A 542 8.17 4.53 9.03
N PHE A 543 9.37 4.96 8.65
CA PHE A 543 9.75 5.09 7.24
C PHE A 543 10.89 4.12 6.87
N SER A 544 10.98 3.81 5.58
CA SER A 544 12.14 3.13 4.97
C SER A 544 13.12 4.17 4.43
N GLU A 545 13.78 4.93 5.31
CA GLU A 545 14.71 6.00 4.92
C GLU A 545 15.89 5.51 4.09
N ASP A 546 16.24 4.23 4.26
CA ASP A 546 17.25 3.56 3.47
C ASP A 546 16.88 3.46 1.98
N GLN A 547 15.60 3.36 1.64
CA GLN A 547 15.15 3.26 0.25
C GLN A 547 15.29 4.61 -0.49
N SER A 548 14.86 5.72 0.13
CA SER A 548 15.07 7.06 -0.46
C SER A 548 16.55 7.47 -0.41
N GLY A 549 17.27 7.11 0.65
CA GLY A 549 18.72 7.23 0.71
C GLY A 549 19.41 6.48 -0.44
N PHE A 550 18.99 5.25 -0.73
CA PHE A 550 19.53 4.44 -1.84
C PHE A 550 19.29 5.08 -3.20
N LEU A 551 18.10 5.61 -3.45
CA LEU A 551 17.82 6.34 -4.69
C LEU A 551 18.68 7.61 -4.80
N ALA A 552 18.86 8.36 -3.71
CA ALA A 552 19.78 9.50 -3.66
C ALA A 552 21.24 9.08 -3.92
N GLY A 553 21.65 7.92 -3.40
CA GLY A 553 22.97 7.34 -3.64
C GLY A 553 23.18 6.97 -5.11
N CYS A 554 22.19 6.34 -5.73
CA CYS A 554 22.21 6.03 -7.15
C CYS A 554 22.33 7.31 -7.99
N LEU A 555 21.57 8.35 -7.64
CA LEU A 555 21.65 9.65 -8.32
C LEU A 555 23.05 10.25 -8.18
N ALA A 556 23.63 10.27 -6.98
CA ALA A 556 24.98 10.78 -6.75
C ALA A 556 26.05 9.98 -7.50
N GLY A 557 25.97 8.65 -7.48
CA GLY A 557 26.91 7.75 -8.16
C GLY A 557 26.86 7.85 -9.69
N LEU A 558 25.69 8.16 -10.25
CA LEU A 558 25.50 8.41 -11.69
C LEU A 558 25.92 9.83 -12.10
N MET A 559 25.89 10.80 -11.17
CA MET A 559 26.20 12.21 -11.45
C MET A 559 27.66 12.60 -11.15
N THR A 560 28.35 11.88 -10.26
CA THR A 560 29.75 12.16 -9.89
C THR A 560 30.69 12.03 -11.09
N LYS A 561 31.64 12.96 -11.19
CA LYS A 561 32.75 12.96 -12.15
C LYS A 561 34.08 12.64 -11.48
N SER A 562 34.21 12.94 -10.18
CA SER A 562 35.43 12.68 -9.41
C SER A 562 35.52 11.25 -8.86
N ASN A 563 34.41 10.48 -8.90
CA ASN A 563 34.24 9.24 -8.15
C ASN A 563 34.40 9.43 -6.63
N VAL A 564 34.22 10.66 -6.13
CA VAL A 564 34.17 10.95 -4.70
C VAL A 564 32.88 11.71 -4.42
N VAL A 565 32.07 11.18 -3.52
CA VAL A 565 30.82 11.80 -3.07
C VAL A 565 30.80 11.86 -1.56
N GLY A 566 30.01 12.76 -0.99
CA GLY A 566 29.99 13.03 0.44
C GLY A 566 28.60 12.98 1.04
N ILE A 567 28.53 12.71 2.35
CA ILE A 567 27.33 12.88 3.17
C ILE A 567 27.67 13.70 4.42
N VAL A 568 26.87 14.72 4.70
CA VAL A 568 26.86 15.45 5.98
C VAL A 568 25.64 14.99 6.74
N ALA A 569 25.85 14.11 7.72
CA ALA A 569 24.78 13.50 8.50
C ALA A 569 24.62 14.20 9.85
N GLY A 570 23.38 14.24 10.35
CA GLY A 570 23.07 14.69 11.71
C GLY A 570 23.51 13.67 12.76
N MET A 571 22.77 13.62 13.88
CA MET A 571 23.09 12.71 14.98
C MET A 571 23.04 11.24 14.53
N GLU A 572 23.90 10.40 15.10
CA GLU A 572 23.97 8.96 14.78
C GLU A 572 22.79 8.20 15.43
N ILE A 573 21.59 8.38 14.87
CA ILE A 573 20.35 7.73 15.28
C ILE A 573 19.76 6.89 14.13
N PRO A 574 18.88 5.91 14.38
CA PRO A 574 18.48 4.92 13.38
C PRO A 574 17.98 5.51 12.05
N PRO A 575 17.10 6.55 12.00
CA PRO A 575 16.69 7.16 10.73
C PRO A 575 17.86 7.74 9.91
N VAL A 576 18.82 8.40 10.57
CA VAL A 576 19.99 9.01 9.93
C VAL A 576 20.97 7.93 9.45
N ILE A 577 21.16 6.87 10.23
CA ILE A 577 21.99 5.74 9.83
C ILE A 577 21.38 5.07 8.58
N LYS A 578 20.06 4.84 8.55
CA LYS A 578 19.37 4.30 7.37
C LYS A 578 19.60 5.15 6.12
N PHE A 579 19.42 6.46 6.21
CA PHE A 579 19.72 7.37 5.08
C PHE A 579 21.17 7.22 4.60
N ARG A 580 22.12 7.25 5.52
CA ARG A 580 23.55 7.15 5.20
C ARG A 580 23.89 5.81 4.54
N ARG A 581 23.39 4.70 5.09
CA ARG A 581 23.66 3.36 4.57
C ARG A 581 22.97 3.12 3.23
N GLY A 582 21.71 3.53 3.10
CA GLY A 582 21.01 3.55 1.83
C GLY A 582 21.82 4.30 0.77
N TYR A 583 22.24 5.54 1.08
CA TYR A 583 23.06 6.35 0.20
C TYR A 583 24.37 5.67 -0.22
N GLN A 584 25.12 5.11 0.73
CA GLN A 584 26.35 4.37 0.44
C GLN A 584 26.10 3.18 -0.50
N ASN A 585 25.09 2.37 -0.20
CA ASN A 585 24.74 1.19 -0.99
C ASN A 585 24.26 1.58 -2.40
N GLY A 586 23.47 2.65 -2.51
CA GLY A 586 23.00 3.20 -3.79
C GLY A 586 24.15 3.69 -4.67
N VAL A 587 25.11 4.43 -4.10
CA VAL A 587 26.32 4.85 -4.82
C VAL A 587 27.07 3.64 -5.35
N LYS A 588 27.28 2.63 -4.50
CA LYS A 588 28.02 1.40 -4.87
C LYS A 588 27.27 0.54 -5.88
N HIS A 589 25.95 0.55 -5.87
CA HIS A 589 25.11 -0.20 -6.81
C HIS A 589 25.33 0.25 -8.26
N VAL A 590 25.45 1.57 -8.49
CA VAL A 590 25.63 2.15 -9.84
C VAL A 590 27.08 2.48 -10.18
N ASN A 591 27.92 2.71 -9.16
CA ASN A 591 29.32 3.06 -9.30
C ASN A 591 30.16 2.38 -8.20
N PRO A 592 30.56 1.10 -8.38
CA PRO A 592 31.33 0.34 -7.39
C PRO A 592 32.68 0.99 -7.02
N ASN A 593 33.24 1.81 -7.92
CA ASN A 593 34.53 2.45 -7.76
C ASN A 593 34.48 3.78 -6.98
N ALA A 594 33.29 4.35 -6.75
CA ALA A 594 33.16 5.62 -6.05
C ALA A 594 33.51 5.52 -4.55
N LYS A 595 34.23 6.50 -4.01
CA LYS A 595 34.50 6.69 -2.57
C LYS A 595 33.38 7.53 -1.97
N VAL A 596 32.79 7.06 -0.87
CA VAL A 596 31.78 7.83 -0.11
C VAL A 596 32.42 8.36 1.17
N LEU A 597 32.62 9.67 1.25
CA LEU A 597 33.02 10.38 2.47
C LEU A 597 31.80 10.60 3.36
N GLY A 598 31.98 10.66 4.67
CA GLY A 598 30.86 10.98 5.56
C GLY A 598 31.25 11.22 6.99
N VAL A 599 30.46 12.07 7.66
CA VAL A 599 30.61 12.39 9.08
C VAL A 599 29.23 12.47 9.73
N TYR A 600 29.12 12.03 10.98
CA TYR A 600 27.98 12.34 11.83
C TYR A 600 28.31 13.58 12.67
N ILE A 601 27.37 14.51 12.73
CA ILE A 601 27.44 15.69 13.57
C ILE A 601 26.43 15.49 14.69
N ASP A 602 26.89 15.62 15.94
CA ASP A 602 26.09 15.46 17.16
C ASP A 602 25.11 16.62 17.41
N SER A 603 24.46 17.12 16.35
CA SER A 603 23.44 18.16 16.38
C SER A 603 22.61 18.17 15.10
N PHE A 604 21.30 18.38 15.23
CA PHE A 604 20.40 18.68 14.10
C PHE A 604 20.28 20.18 13.80
N THR A 605 20.68 21.05 14.72
CA THR A 605 20.42 22.49 14.66
C THR A 605 21.71 23.32 14.54
N ASP A 606 22.77 22.77 13.93
CA ASP A 606 24.06 23.44 13.74
C ASP A 606 24.46 23.53 12.24
N PRO A 607 23.83 24.45 11.49
CA PRO A 607 24.11 24.63 10.06
C PRO A 607 25.56 25.06 9.79
N ALA A 608 26.24 25.69 10.75
CA ALA A 608 27.63 26.13 10.59
C ALA A 608 28.58 24.93 10.53
N ARG A 609 28.46 23.99 11.47
CA ARG A 609 29.24 22.73 11.45
C ARG A 609 28.91 21.88 10.23
N GLY A 610 27.65 21.86 9.81
CA GLY A 610 27.24 21.19 8.58
C GLY A 610 27.96 21.73 7.34
N LYS A 611 28.02 23.06 7.21
CA LYS A 611 28.77 23.73 6.14
C LYS A 611 30.27 23.39 6.20
N GLU A 612 30.89 23.46 7.37
CA GLU A 612 32.32 23.14 7.54
C GLU A 612 32.65 21.70 7.11
N ALA A 613 31.80 20.74 7.51
CA ALA A 613 31.93 19.34 7.11
C ALA A 613 31.84 19.16 5.59
N ALA A 614 30.87 19.81 4.94
CA ALA A 614 30.73 19.77 3.48
C ALA A 614 31.99 20.34 2.78
N LEU A 615 32.50 21.48 3.23
CA LEU A 615 33.71 22.10 2.68
C LEU A 615 34.94 21.20 2.84
N SER A 616 35.07 20.49 3.96
CA SER A 616 36.13 19.50 4.18
C SER A 616 36.05 18.35 3.17
N GLN A 617 34.85 17.81 2.94
CA GLN A 617 34.64 16.73 1.95
C GLN A 617 34.92 17.19 0.51
N ILE A 618 34.58 18.44 0.18
CA ILE A 618 34.91 19.05 -1.12
C ILE A 618 36.44 19.20 -1.28
N ALA A 619 37.17 19.55 -0.22
CA ALA A 619 38.63 19.57 -0.24
C ALA A 619 39.24 18.18 -0.52
N GLU A 620 38.57 17.12 -0.06
CA GLU A 620 38.85 15.71 -0.40
C GLU A 620 38.27 15.25 -1.76
N LYS A 621 37.85 16.20 -2.62
CA LYS A 621 37.34 16.00 -4.00
C LYS A 621 35.90 15.53 -4.14
N ALA A 622 35.08 15.58 -3.08
CA ALA A 622 33.66 15.30 -3.22
C ALA A 622 32.99 16.30 -4.18
N ASP A 623 32.28 15.79 -5.20
CA ASP A 623 31.57 16.61 -6.19
C ASP A 623 30.03 16.44 -6.19
N VAL A 624 29.52 15.61 -5.28
CA VAL A 624 28.12 15.54 -4.86
C VAL A 624 28.06 15.44 -3.33
N ILE A 625 27.26 16.27 -2.67
CA ILE A 625 27.06 16.26 -1.20
C ILE A 625 25.59 15.98 -0.88
N PHE A 626 25.34 14.96 -0.07
CA PHE A 626 24.03 14.65 0.51
C PHE A 626 23.93 15.20 1.93
N GLY A 627 22.92 16.02 2.23
CA GLY A 627 22.69 16.56 3.57
C GLY A 627 21.59 15.80 4.29
N ALA A 628 21.93 14.94 5.25
CA ALA A 628 20.99 14.07 5.96
C ALA A 628 20.98 14.36 7.47
N GLY A 629 20.45 15.51 7.89
CA GLY A 629 20.57 15.92 9.29
C GLY A 629 19.83 17.19 9.68
N GLY A 630 18.59 17.39 9.22
CA GLY A 630 17.82 18.60 9.51
C GLY A 630 18.57 19.89 9.12
N PRO A 631 18.41 20.99 9.88
CA PRO A 631 19.12 22.25 9.60
C PRO A 631 20.66 22.12 9.51
N THR A 632 21.28 21.21 10.25
CA THR A 632 22.71 20.89 10.10
C THR A 632 23.02 20.39 8.68
N GLY A 633 22.24 19.43 8.18
CA GLY A 633 22.35 18.91 6.82
C GLY A 633 22.08 19.98 5.75
N SER A 634 21.02 20.78 5.95
CA SER A 634 20.68 21.91 5.07
C SER A 634 21.81 22.94 4.98
N GLY A 635 22.47 23.25 6.11
CA GLY A 635 23.68 24.09 6.13
C GLY A 635 24.84 23.50 5.31
N GLY A 636 25.01 22.18 5.35
CA GLY A 636 25.97 21.44 4.52
C GLY A 636 25.71 21.60 3.03
N ILE A 637 24.48 21.36 2.58
CA ILE A 637 24.14 21.47 1.15
C ILE A 637 24.16 22.93 0.67
N MET A 638 23.73 23.90 1.47
CA MET A 638 23.88 25.32 1.11
C MET A 638 25.35 25.70 0.96
N GLY A 639 26.20 25.22 1.87
CA GLY A 639 27.65 25.40 1.82
C GLY A 639 28.29 24.82 0.56
N ALA A 640 27.91 23.60 0.19
CA ALA A 640 28.41 22.91 -1.00
C ALA A 640 27.89 23.53 -2.30
N ALA A 641 26.59 23.83 -2.38
CA ALA A 641 25.96 24.48 -3.55
C ALA A 641 26.60 25.84 -3.85
N ALA A 642 26.98 26.60 -2.83
CA ALA A 642 27.71 27.86 -2.97
C ALA A 642 29.12 27.69 -3.58
N GLN A 643 29.72 26.49 -3.51
CA GLN A 643 30.96 26.13 -4.21
C GLN A 643 30.71 25.55 -5.61
N GLY A 644 29.45 25.52 -6.07
CA GLY A 644 29.06 25.00 -7.38
C GLY A 644 28.98 23.47 -7.47
N VAL A 645 29.11 22.79 -6.33
CA VAL A 645 29.03 21.33 -6.17
C VAL A 645 27.57 20.89 -6.20
N TRP A 646 27.28 19.70 -6.75
CA TRP A 646 25.92 19.15 -6.75
C TRP A 646 25.50 18.76 -5.35
N VAL A 647 24.22 18.96 -5.02
CA VAL A 647 23.70 18.62 -3.69
C VAL A 647 22.40 17.85 -3.77
N ILE A 648 22.15 17.06 -2.73
CA ILE A 648 20.91 16.30 -2.54
C ILE A 648 20.42 16.62 -1.12
N GLY A 649 19.15 17.02 -0.99
CA GLY A 649 18.49 17.28 0.29
C GLY A 649 17.79 16.04 0.86
N VAL A 650 17.10 16.17 1.99
CA VAL A 650 16.42 15.05 2.66
C VAL A 650 15.08 15.45 3.29
N ASP A 651 14.30 14.46 3.71
CA ASP A 651 13.03 14.53 4.44
C ASP A 651 11.89 15.13 3.62
N GLN A 652 12.06 16.34 3.11
CA GLN A 652 11.13 16.98 2.19
C GLN A 652 11.87 17.66 1.04
N ASP A 653 11.09 18.29 0.15
CA ASP A 653 11.63 18.92 -1.04
C ASP A 653 12.30 20.24 -0.66
N GLU A 654 13.63 20.19 -0.49
CA GLU A 654 14.43 21.31 -0.06
C GLU A 654 14.53 22.40 -1.13
N TYR A 655 14.09 22.14 -2.36
CA TYR A 655 13.87 23.18 -3.35
C TYR A 655 12.81 24.17 -2.85
N LEU A 656 11.72 23.66 -2.27
CA LEU A 656 10.60 24.46 -1.78
C LEU A 656 10.90 25.14 -0.45
N THR A 657 11.74 24.54 0.39
CA THR A 657 12.09 25.06 1.73
C THR A 657 13.45 25.76 1.74
N THR A 658 14.53 25.01 1.90
CA THR A 658 15.92 25.51 2.04
C THR A 658 16.31 26.47 0.91
N PHE A 659 15.86 26.20 -0.31
CA PHE A 659 16.20 27.00 -1.48
C PHE A 659 15.11 28.00 -1.93
N GLY A 660 14.03 28.15 -1.16
CA GLY A 660 13.02 29.20 -1.38
C GLY A 660 12.37 29.19 -2.77
N LYS A 661 12.11 28.00 -3.33
CA LYS A 661 11.58 27.81 -4.69
C LYS A 661 12.45 28.44 -5.77
N GLY A 662 13.77 28.29 -5.63
CA GLY A 662 14.76 28.82 -6.57
C GLY A 662 15.28 30.22 -6.21
N SER A 663 14.73 30.89 -5.21
CA SER A 663 15.15 32.26 -4.85
C SER A 663 16.50 32.31 -4.13
N VAL A 664 16.95 31.21 -3.53
CA VAL A 664 18.23 31.13 -2.81
C VAL A 664 19.34 30.71 -3.76
N ALA A 665 20.48 31.41 -3.70
CA ALA A 665 21.65 31.10 -4.51
C ALA A 665 22.11 29.65 -4.31
N GLY A 666 22.33 28.94 -5.42
CA GLY A 666 22.70 27.52 -5.41
C GLY A 666 21.51 26.56 -5.57
N ALA A 667 20.27 27.03 -5.66
CA ALA A 667 19.10 26.18 -5.93
C ALA A 667 19.25 25.34 -7.22
N ASN A 668 19.89 25.92 -8.25
CA ASN A 668 20.28 25.25 -9.48
C ASN A 668 21.39 24.19 -9.33
N LYS A 669 21.77 23.85 -8.09
CA LYS A 669 22.67 22.75 -7.74
C LYS A 669 21.99 21.63 -6.96
N LEU A 670 20.73 21.80 -6.56
CA LEU A 670 19.96 20.76 -5.91
C LEU A 670 19.45 19.76 -6.95
N LEU A 671 20.08 18.58 -6.99
CA LEU A 671 19.70 17.52 -7.92
C LEU A 671 18.32 16.94 -7.59
N SER A 672 18.02 16.74 -6.30
CA SER A 672 16.77 16.19 -5.77
C SER A 672 16.81 16.27 -4.23
N SER A 673 15.73 15.86 -3.56
CA SER A 673 15.74 15.46 -2.15
C SER A 673 15.35 13.99 -1.97
N ALA A 674 15.94 13.30 -0.99
CA ALA A 674 15.50 11.99 -0.51
C ALA A 674 14.28 12.17 0.41
N MET A 675 13.08 11.99 -0.14
CA MET A 675 11.80 12.34 0.49
C MET A 675 11.33 11.28 1.49
N LYS A 676 10.68 11.75 2.56
CA LYS A 676 9.79 11.01 3.45
C LYS A 676 8.43 11.70 3.46
N ARG A 677 7.35 11.00 3.11
CA ARG A 677 5.99 11.57 3.06
C ARG A 677 5.34 11.71 4.44
N VAL A 678 6.01 12.43 5.34
CA VAL A 678 5.52 12.72 6.71
C VAL A 678 4.17 13.45 6.67
N ASP A 679 4.00 14.36 5.71
CA ASP A 679 2.72 15.04 5.43
C ASP A 679 1.57 14.04 5.24
N VAL A 680 1.79 13.02 4.39
CA VAL A 680 0.81 11.96 4.10
C VAL A 680 0.61 11.07 5.30
N ALA A 681 1.67 10.71 6.01
CA ALA A 681 1.59 9.84 7.18
C ALA A 681 0.74 10.47 8.29
N VAL A 682 1.02 11.72 8.64
CA VAL A 682 0.25 12.48 9.66
C VAL A 682 -1.19 12.70 9.20
N TYR A 683 -1.40 13.13 7.95
CA TYR A 683 -2.73 13.30 7.38
C TYR A 683 -3.54 11.99 7.43
N SER A 684 -2.93 10.87 7.05
CA SER A 684 -3.60 9.56 7.02
C SER A 684 -3.95 9.06 8.42
N ALA A 685 -3.07 9.28 9.40
CA ALA A 685 -3.35 8.94 10.79
C ALA A 685 -4.56 9.74 11.33
N ILE A 686 -4.61 11.05 11.08
CA ILE A 686 -5.73 11.90 11.49
C ILE A 686 -7.01 11.50 10.76
N ARG A 687 -6.95 11.29 9.43
CA ARG A 687 -8.09 10.80 8.63
C ARG A 687 -8.65 9.53 9.24
N ASN A 688 -7.81 8.53 9.50
CA ASN A 688 -8.23 7.26 10.08
C ASN A 688 -8.82 7.42 11.48
N ALA A 689 -8.31 8.38 12.27
CA ALA A 689 -8.90 8.71 13.57
C ALA A 689 -10.30 9.34 13.45
N VAL A 690 -10.54 10.17 12.44
CA VAL A 690 -11.82 10.85 12.16
C VAL A 690 -12.89 9.90 11.63
N ILE A 691 -12.52 9.00 10.72
CA ILE A 691 -13.45 8.06 10.07
C ILE A 691 -13.57 6.72 10.81
N ASP A 692 -13.14 6.67 12.07
CA ASP A 692 -13.16 5.48 12.94
C ASP A 692 -12.48 4.23 12.33
N LEU A 693 -11.42 4.43 11.52
CA LEU A 693 -10.51 3.39 11.01
C LEU A 693 -9.16 3.37 11.74
N TRP A 694 -9.11 3.92 12.95
CA TRP A 694 -7.88 3.98 13.74
C TRP A 694 -7.35 2.59 14.09
N GLN A 695 -6.05 2.40 13.90
CA GLN A 695 -5.32 1.22 14.35
C GLN A 695 -3.99 1.66 14.98
N GLY A 696 -3.68 1.16 16.17
CA GLY A 696 -2.35 1.30 16.77
C GLY A 696 -1.35 0.30 16.19
N GLY A 697 -0.11 0.37 16.65
CA GLY A 697 1.01 -0.37 16.08
C GLY A 697 1.76 0.43 15.00
N ASN A 698 2.69 -0.22 14.30
CA ASN A 698 3.51 0.46 13.30
C ASN A 698 2.86 0.48 11.92
N VAL A 699 2.89 1.65 11.28
CA VAL A 699 2.54 1.87 9.88
C VAL A 699 3.84 2.19 9.14
N LEU A 700 4.21 1.31 8.20
CA LEU A 700 5.42 1.46 7.41
C LEU A 700 5.15 2.28 6.14
N PHE A 701 5.98 3.30 5.92
CA PHE A 701 5.98 4.15 4.74
C PHE A 701 7.25 3.87 3.93
N GLU A 702 7.07 3.36 2.72
CA GLU A 702 8.16 2.84 1.89
C GLU A 702 7.89 3.09 0.40
N ALA A 703 8.80 2.69 -0.47
CA ALA A 703 8.69 2.95 -1.91
C ALA A 703 7.43 2.33 -2.49
N GLU A 704 7.07 1.10 -2.06
CA GLU A 704 5.89 0.37 -2.54
C GLU A 704 4.59 1.17 -2.38
N ASN A 705 4.46 1.91 -1.27
CA ASN A 705 3.28 2.71 -0.96
C ASN A 705 3.49 4.23 -1.14
N ASP A 706 4.51 4.62 -1.90
CA ASP A 706 4.89 6.03 -2.15
C ASP A 706 5.17 6.84 -0.87
N GLY A 707 5.49 6.15 0.24
CA GLY A 707 5.86 6.74 1.52
C GLY A 707 7.25 7.38 1.53
N VAL A 708 8.14 6.93 0.64
CA VAL A 708 9.48 7.50 0.43
C VAL A 708 9.83 7.54 -1.06
N GLY A 709 10.78 8.39 -1.45
CA GLY A 709 11.22 8.50 -2.85
C GLY A 709 12.19 9.64 -3.09
N LEU A 710 12.29 10.09 -4.34
CA LEU A 710 13.02 11.31 -4.71
C LEU A 710 12.05 12.44 -5.05
N ALA A 711 12.42 13.67 -4.70
CA ALA A 711 11.73 14.87 -5.16
C ALA A 711 11.95 15.10 -6.68
N PRO A 712 11.14 15.96 -7.32
CA PRO A 712 11.43 16.44 -8.67
C PRO A 712 12.80 17.14 -8.77
N TYR A 713 13.34 17.21 -9.98
CA TYR A 713 14.67 17.78 -10.23
C TYR A 713 14.68 19.31 -10.37
N HIS A 714 13.51 19.94 -10.51
CA HIS A 714 13.29 21.39 -10.60
C HIS A 714 14.27 22.09 -11.57
N ASP A 715 15.01 23.09 -11.09
CA ASP A 715 15.98 23.86 -11.88
C ASP A 715 17.11 23.01 -12.47
N THR A 716 17.33 21.79 -11.96
CA THR A 716 18.37 20.88 -12.45
C THR A 716 17.88 19.84 -13.47
N GLU A 717 16.59 19.83 -13.81
CA GLU A 717 15.96 18.88 -14.75
C GLU A 717 16.73 18.75 -16.07
N SER A 718 17.23 19.88 -16.60
CA SER A 718 17.99 19.92 -17.85
C SER A 718 19.47 19.52 -17.70
N ALA A 719 20.01 19.57 -16.48
CA ALA A 719 21.38 19.20 -16.18
C ALA A 719 21.55 17.68 -15.95
N ILE A 720 20.46 16.97 -15.63
CA ILE A 720 20.46 15.52 -15.41
C ILE A 720 20.23 14.81 -16.75
N PRO A 721 21.19 13.99 -17.24
CA PRO A 721 21.03 13.28 -18.49
C PRO A 721 19.81 12.35 -18.48
N GLN A 722 19.10 12.23 -19.62
CA GLN A 722 17.92 11.37 -19.72
C GLN A 722 18.21 9.92 -19.32
N ALA A 723 19.37 9.38 -19.69
CA ALA A 723 19.77 8.03 -19.30
C ALA A 723 19.89 7.84 -17.77
N VAL A 724 20.25 8.89 -17.02
CA VAL A 724 20.29 8.86 -15.55
C VAL A 724 18.87 8.82 -15.00
N LYS A 725 17.96 9.64 -15.55
CA LYS A 725 16.53 9.67 -15.17
C LYS A 725 15.87 8.32 -15.42
N ASP A 726 16.03 7.77 -16.62
CA ASP A 726 15.47 6.47 -17.00
C ASP A 726 15.99 5.35 -16.08
N LYS A 727 17.29 5.36 -15.77
CA LYS A 727 17.89 4.38 -14.87
C LYS A 727 17.36 4.50 -13.45
N LEU A 728 17.17 5.72 -12.93
CA LEU A 728 16.58 5.95 -11.61
C LEU A 728 15.10 5.56 -11.56
N THR A 729 14.32 5.86 -12.61
CA THR A 729 12.93 5.40 -12.72
C THR A 729 12.86 3.88 -12.70
N GLN A 730 13.75 3.19 -13.42
CA GLN A 730 13.81 1.73 -13.38
C GLN A 730 14.19 1.20 -11.99
N ILE A 731 15.23 1.75 -11.36
CA ILE A 731 15.64 1.33 -10.00
C ILE A 731 14.51 1.55 -8.99
N ALA A 732 13.81 2.69 -9.06
CA ALA A 732 12.66 2.95 -8.20
C ALA A 732 11.53 1.95 -8.44
N ALA A 733 11.22 1.60 -9.69
CA ALA A 733 10.23 0.58 -10.03
C ALA A 733 10.64 -0.81 -9.52
N ASP A 734 11.91 -1.18 -9.71
CA ASP A 734 12.47 -2.46 -9.24
C ASP A 734 12.46 -2.55 -7.71
N MET A 735 12.68 -1.44 -7.02
CA MET A 735 12.58 -1.32 -5.57
C MET A 735 11.14 -1.46 -5.07
N LYS A 736 10.17 -0.81 -5.74
CA LYS A 736 8.74 -1.03 -5.47
C LYS A 736 8.31 -2.48 -5.68
N ALA A 737 8.90 -3.15 -6.67
CA ALA A 737 8.65 -4.56 -6.94
C ALA A 737 9.42 -5.51 -6.00
N GLY A 738 10.26 -4.99 -5.09
CA GLY A 738 11.10 -5.80 -4.20
C GLY A 738 12.27 -6.54 -4.88
N THR A 739 12.49 -6.31 -6.17
CA THR A 739 13.57 -6.95 -6.95
C THR A 739 14.93 -6.26 -6.74
N VAL A 740 14.93 -5.01 -6.30
CA VAL A 740 16.10 -4.28 -5.79
C VAL A 740 15.83 -3.92 -4.34
N THR A 741 16.79 -4.18 -3.45
CA THR A 741 16.71 -3.76 -2.05
C THR A 741 17.77 -2.71 -1.76
N SER A 742 17.57 -1.88 -0.73
CA SER A 742 18.54 -0.90 -0.29
C SER A 742 19.83 -1.53 0.28
N GLY A 743 19.81 -2.84 0.56
CA GLY A 743 20.88 -3.55 1.27
C GLY A 743 20.99 -3.19 2.75
N VAL A 744 20.07 -2.37 3.30
CA VAL A 744 20.05 -2.01 4.72
C VAL A 744 19.12 -2.96 5.46
N ASN A 745 19.66 -3.70 6.44
CA ASN A 745 18.86 -4.55 7.32
C ASN A 745 18.59 -3.80 8.64
N ALA A 746 17.31 -3.60 8.97
CA ALA A 746 16.92 -2.93 10.21
C ALA A 746 17.47 -3.61 11.48
N GLU A 747 17.65 -4.92 11.47
CA GLU A 747 18.21 -5.67 12.61
C GLU A 747 19.70 -5.37 12.84
N THR A 748 20.49 -5.20 11.77
CA THR A 748 21.94 -4.97 11.90
C THR A 748 22.27 -3.53 12.29
N LEU A 749 21.36 -2.58 12.07
CA LEU A 749 21.52 -1.18 12.50
C LEU A 749 21.57 -1.01 14.02
N MET A 750 20.99 -1.96 14.77
CA MET A 750 20.97 -1.96 16.24
C MET A 750 22.12 -2.79 16.84
N ALA A 751 23.00 -3.35 16.00
CA ALA A 751 24.09 -4.20 16.45
C ALA A 751 25.13 -3.38 17.24
N LYS A 752 25.63 -3.95 18.34
CA LYS A 752 26.76 -3.36 19.06
C LYS A 752 28.01 -3.39 18.20
N LYS A 753 28.75 -2.29 18.18
CA LYS A 753 30.08 -2.23 17.56
C LYS A 753 31.06 -3.06 18.39
N ILE A 754 31.30 -4.30 17.98
CA ILE A 754 32.23 -5.25 18.61
C ILE A 754 33.53 -5.39 17.81
N LYS A 755 34.60 -5.82 18.47
CA LYS A 755 35.87 -6.21 17.86
C LYS A 755 35.88 -7.70 17.55
N VAL A 756 36.07 -8.08 16.28
CA VAL A 756 36.09 -9.48 15.82
C VAL A 756 37.44 -9.84 15.20
N GLY A 757 38.10 -10.87 15.74
CA GLY A 757 39.35 -11.41 15.21
C GLY A 757 39.10 -12.73 14.50
N LEU A 758 39.77 -13.01 13.38
CA LEU A 758 39.71 -14.30 12.69
C LEU A 758 41.09 -14.96 12.64
N VAL A 759 41.19 -16.22 13.06
CA VAL A 759 42.39 -17.05 12.97
C VAL A 759 42.12 -18.18 11.99
N THR A 760 42.87 -18.21 10.89
CA THR A 760 42.72 -19.25 9.87
C THR A 760 43.30 -20.58 10.32
N ASP A 761 42.90 -21.66 9.64
CA ASP A 761 43.72 -22.88 9.59
C ASP A 761 45.06 -22.57 8.86
N VAL A 762 45.92 -23.57 8.66
CA VAL A 762 47.08 -23.44 7.77
C VAL A 762 46.60 -23.09 6.37
N GLY A 763 46.86 -21.85 5.92
CA GLY A 763 46.32 -21.32 4.67
C GLY A 763 46.26 -19.80 4.65
N LYS A 764 45.52 -19.24 3.69
CA LYS A 764 45.40 -17.78 3.49
C LYS A 764 43.95 -17.37 3.36
N VAL A 765 43.62 -16.11 3.67
CA VAL A 765 42.25 -15.59 3.50
C VAL A 765 41.85 -15.36 2.03
N ASN A 766 42.74 -15.63 1.08
CA ASN A 766 42.51 -15.55 -0.37
C ASN A 766 42.96 -16.82 -1.11
N ASP A 767 42.95 -17.96 -0.42
CA ASP A 767 43.40 -19.24 -0.97
C ASP A 767 42.38 -19.94 -1.87
N GLY A 768 41.19 -19.35 -2.08
CA GLY A 768 40.14 -19.99 -2.86
C GLY A 768 39.52 -21.20 -2.16
N THR A 769 39.64 -21.31 -0.83
CA THR A 769 39.06 -22.39 0.00
C THR A 769 38.23 -21.86 1.18
N PHE A 770 37.92 -22.71 2.17
CA PHE A 770 37.05 -22.38 3.30
C PHE A 770 37.58 -21.24 4.21
N ASN A 771 38.91 -20.99 4.27
CA ASN A 771 39.49 -19.83 4.97
C ASN A 771 39.01 -18.50 4.38
N GLU A 772 39.04 -18.37 3.06
CA GLU A 772 38.54 -17.19 2.35
C GLU A 772 37.03 -16.99 2.59
N PHE A 773 36.27 -18.09 2.68
CA PHE A 773 34.82 -18.02 2.88
C PHE A 773 34.43 -17.55 4.28
N ALA A 774 35.14 -18.01 5.31
CA ALA A 774 35.01 -17.49 6.67
C ALA A 774 35.38 -15.99 6.73
N TYR A 775 36.46 -15.59 6.07
CA TYR A 775 36.87 -14.19 5.97
C TYR A 775 35.80 -13.32 5.29
N LYS A 776 35.21 -13.77 4.17
CA LYS A 776 34.10 -13.06 3.50
C LYS A 776 32.88 -12.89 4.41
N GLY A 777 32.52 -13.92 5.19
CA GLY A 777 31.45 -13.83 6.19
C GLY A 777 31.73 -12.75 7.24
N MET A 778 32.95 -12.71 7.79
CA MET A 778 33.39 -11.68 8.73
C MET A 778 33.39 -10.28 8.11
N MET A 779 33.89 -10.13 6.88
CA MET A 779 33.95 -8.83 6.21
C MET A 779 32.56 -8.28 5.87
N LYS A 780 31.64 -9.15 5.45
CA LYS A 780 30.23 -8.77 5.24
C LYS A 780 29.60 -8.28 6.55
N ALA A 781 29.82 -9.01 7.66
CA ALA A 781 29.37 -8.59 8.98
C ALA A 781 30.01 -7.26 9.41
N ALA A 782 31.29 -7.05 9.12
CA ALA A 782 32.00 -5.82 9.42
C ALA A 782 31.45 -4.61 8.66
N GLU A 783 31.13 -4.79 7.37
CA GLU A 783 30.55 -3.76 6.54
C GLU A 783 29.13 -3.38 7.01
N GLU A 784 28.28 -4.38 7.24
CA GLU A 784 26.88 -4.16 7.62
C GLU A 784 26.71 -3.64 9.05
N MET A 785 27.55 -4.06 10.01
CA MET A 785 27.44 -3.71 11.43
C MET A 785 28.53 -2.71 11.93
N GLU A 786 29.38 -2.19 11.04
CA GLU A 786 30.52 -1.29 11.37
C GLU A 786 31.49 -1.87 12.41
N LEU A 787 31.80 -3.15 12.27
CA LEU A 787 32.67 -3.84 13.23
C LEU A 787 34.13 -3.52 12.99
N THR A 788 34.89 -3.46 14.08
CA THR A 788 36.35 -3.45 13.99
C THR A 788 36.83 -4.88 13.81
N THR A 789 37.52 -5.16 12.71
CA THR A 789 37.96 -6.53 12.40
C THR A 789 39.45 -6.62 12.09
N ALA A 790 40.02 -7.78 12.38
CA ALA A 790 41.38 -8.15 12.02
C ALA A 790 41.46 -9.67 11.80
N PHE A 791 42.51 -10.14 11.13
CA PHE A 791 42.75 -11.56 10.92
C PHE A 791 44.23 -11.92 11.08
N ILE A 792 44.50 -13.19 11.38
CA ILE A 792 45.84 -13.80 11.41
C ILE A 792 45.82 -15.05 10.53
N GLU A 793 46.71 -15.10 9.54
CA GLU A 793 46.96 -16.28 8.73
C GLU A 793 47.94 -17.22 9.45
N THR A 794 47.52 -18.46 9.71
CA THR A 794 48.36 -19.45 10.41
C THR A 794 49.30 -20.17 9.43
N LEU A 795 50.60 -20.27 9.79
CA LEU A 795 51.61 -20.93 8.94
C LEU A 795 51.85 -22.40 9.32
N ALA A 796 51.71 -22.74 10.60
CA ALA A 796 51.89 -24.10 11.10
C ALA A 796 50.89 -24.40 12.22
N PRO A 797 50.44 -25.66 12.40
CA PRO A 797 49.49 -26.03 13.46
C PRO A 797 50.00 -25.72 14.88
N THR A 798 51.32 -25.67 15.06
CA THR A 798 51.93 -25.30 16.35
C THR A 798 51.69 -23.84 16.75
N ASP A 799 51.23 -22.98 15.85
CA ASP A 799 50.99 -21.56 16.11
C ASP A 799 49.54 -21.23 16.53
N TYR A 800 48.61 -22.20 16.46
CA TYR A 800 47.18 -21.96 16.70
C TYR A 800 46.89 -21.26 18.04
N GLU A 801 47.35 -21.82 19.17
CA GLU A 801 47.08 -21.25 20.50
C GLU A 801 47.63 -19.83 20.62
N LYS A 802 48.84 -19.59 20.11
CA LYS A 802 49.49 -18.28 20.13
C LYS A 802 48.69 -17.24 19.33
N ASN A 803 48.21 -17.61 18.14
CA ASN A 803 47.43 -16.72 17.27
C ASN A 803 46.08 -16.36 17.90
N ILE A 804 45.38 -17.35 18.49
CA ILE A 804 44.13 -17.11 19.22
C ILE A 804 44.38 -16.22 20.45
N GLU A 805 45.43 -16.49 21.22
CA GLU A 805 45.76 -15.74 22.43
C GLU A 805 46.10 -14.26 22.13
N GLN A 806 46.63 -13.96 20.94
CA GLN A 806 46.92 -12.58 20.54
C GLN A 806 45.65 -11.73 20.54
N PHE A 807 44.59 -12.16 19.86
CA PHE A 807 43.31 -11.43 19.86
C PHE A 807 42.69 -11.34 21.25
N ALA A 808 42.82 -12.40 22.06
CA ALA A 808 42.35 -12.37 23.44
C ALA A 808 43.06 -11.29 24.28
N LYS A 809 44.38 -11.14 24.13
CA LYS A 809 45.18 -10.10 24.81
C LYS A 809 44.86 -8.70 24.30
N GLU A 810 44.55 -8.56 23.02
CA GLU A 810 44.14 -7.30 22.37
C GLU A 810 42.66 -6.92 22.65
N LYS A 811 42.00 -7.66 23.56
CA LYS A 811 40.63 -7.44 24.03
C LYS A 811 39.62 -7.41 22.89
N TYR A 812 39.69 -8.39 22.00
CA TYR A 812 38.61 -8.65 21.05
C TYR A 812 37.41 -9.25 21.78
N ASP A 813 36.20 -8.85 21.39
CA ASP A 813 34.95 -9.34 21.99
C ASP A 813 34.61 -10.74 21.47
N MET A 814 35.05 -11.03 20.24
CA MET A 814 34.81 -12.30 19.56
C MET A 814 36.03 -12.76 18.76
N ILE A 815 36.30 -14.07 18.77
CA ILE A 815 37.33 -14.72 17.97
C ILE A 815 36.70 -15.83 17.12
N ILE A 816 36.92 -15.75 15.81
CA ILE A 816 36.57 -16.80 14.84
C ILE A 816 37.80 -17.68 14.63
N THR A 817 37.64 -18.98 14.73
CA THR A 817 38.66 -19.97 14.36
C THR A 817 38.14 -20.80 13.21
N VAL A 818 39.05 -21.23 12.32
CA VAL A 818 38.66 -21.88 11.08
C VAL A 818 39.38 -23.22 10.95
N GLY A 819 38.62 -24.31 10.76
CA GLY A 819 39.13 -25.64 10.44
C GLY A 819 39.02 -26.65 11.59
N PHE A 820 38.97 -27.93 11.26
CA PHE A 820 38.84 -29.00 12.26
C PHE A 820 40.07 -29.12 13.17
N MET A 821 41.27 -28.87 12.63
CA MET A 821 42.54 -29.11 13.33
C MET A 821 42.83 -28.10 14.46
N ILE A 822 42.17 -26.94 14.44
CA ILE A 822 42.36 -25.88 15.44
C ILE A 822 41.52 -26.09 16.72
N ASN A 823 40.54 -27.00 16.70
CA ASN A 823 39.50 -27.14 17.73
C ASN A 823 40.04 -27.29 19.16
N ASP A 824 41.10 -28.07 19.35
CA ASP A 824 41.68 -28.26 20.68
C ASP A 824 42.26 -26.96 21.25
N ALA A 825 42.92 -26.16 20.39
CA ALA A 825 43.45 -24.85 20.75
C ALA A 825 42.32 -23.84 21.02
N THR A 826 41.27 -23.83 20.19
CA THR A 826 40.07 -23.00 20.41
C THR A 826 39.40 -23.33 21.73
N THR A 827 39.21 -24.64 22.01
CA THR A 827 38.59 -25.12 23.25
C THR A 827 39.43 -24.73 24.48
N ALA A 828 40.75 -24.84 24.40
CA ALA A 828 41.66 -24.42 25.47
C ALA A 828 41.56 -22.91 25.74
N MET A 829 41.50 -22.09 24.68
CA MET A 829 41.38 -20.63 24.81
C MET A 829 39.98 -20.20 25.26
N ALA A 830 38.92 -20.85 24.82
CA ALA A 830 37.55 -20.59 25.28
C ALA A 830 37.42 -20.80 26.80
N LYS A 831 38.05 -21.85 27.34
CA LYS A 831 38.13 -22.09 28.79
C LYS A 831 38.95 -21.03 29.52
N LYS A 832 40.05 -20.57 28.92
CA LYS A 832 40.95 -19.56 29.50
C LYS A 832 40.36 -18.14 29.50
N TYR A 833 39.50 -17.83 28.52
CA TYR A 833 38.92 -16.50 28.32
C TYR A 833 37.38 -16.56 28.29
N PRO A 834 36.71 -16.80 29.44
CA PRO A 834 35.26 -17.01 29.50
C PRO A 834 34.40 -15.81 29.07
N ASN A 835 34.99 -14.60 29.03
CA ASN A 835 34.30 -13.37 28.63
C ASN A 835 34.40 -13.10 27.12
N ILE A 836 35.22 -13.87 26.39
CA ILE A 836 35.35 -13.75 24.93
C ILE A 836 34.45 -14.81 24.30
N LYS A 837 33.72 -14.41 23.25
CA LYS A 837 32.91 -15.31 22.43
C LYS A 837 33.79 -15.97 21.38
N PHE A 838 33.70 -17.28 21.20
CA PHE A 838 34.44 -18.04 20.19
C PHE A 838 33.45 -18.64 19.19
N ALA A 839 33.72 -18.58 17.89
CA ALA A 839 32.99 -19.36 16.90
C ALA A 839 33.97 -20.13 16.01
N GLY A 840 33.79 -21.44 15.89
CA GLY A 840 34.76 -22.32 15.23
C GLY A 840 34.16 -23.04 14.04
N VAL A 841 34.74 -22.87 12.86
CA VAL A 841 34.26 -23.50 11.61
C VAL A 841 34.75 -24.93 11.51
N ASP A 842 33.83 -25.88 11.32
CA ASP A 842 34.10 -27.33 11.38
C ASP A 842 34.57 -27.81 12.76
N GLU A 843 34.28 -27.03 13.81
CA GLU A 843 34.65 -27.31 15.20
C GLU A 843 33.40 -27.64 16.04
N GLY A 844 33.58 -28.49 17.04
CA GLY A 844 32.52 -28.87 17.98
C GLY A 844 32.83 -28.39 19.39
N SER A 845 31.82 -27.88 20.10
CA SER A 845 31.95 -27.37 21.47
C SER A 845 30.75 -27.68 22.36
N ASP A 846 31.02 -27.80 23.65
CA ASP A 846 30.05 -27.84 24.74
C ASP A 846 30.11 -26.58 25.65
N GLN A 847 30.99 -25.62 25.35
CA GLN A 847 31.21 -24.45 26.19
C GLN A 847 30.19 -23.33 25.90
N PRO A 848 29.71 -22.60 26.92
CA PRO A 848 28.70 -21.56 26.75
C PRO A 848 29.21 -20.33 25.96
N ASN A 849 30.52 -20.08 25.98
CA ASN A 849 31.16 -19.00 25.24
C ASN A 849 31.77 -19.43 23.90
N PHE A 850 31.58 -20.68 23.47
CA PHE A 850 32.12 -21.19 22.20
C PHE A 850 31.00 -21.86 21.38
N ALA A 851 30.68 -21.27 20.23
CA ALA A 851 29.77 -21.82 19.24
C ALA A 851 30.55 -22.68 18.22
N GLY A 852 30.31 -23.98 18.19
CA GLY A 852 30.83 -24.85 17.13
C GLY A 852 29.95 -24.74 15.88
N LEU A 853 30.50 -24.29 14.76
CA LEU A 853 29.79 -24.15 13.48
C LEU A 853 29.99 -25.44 12.68
N VAL A 854 29.04 -26.36 12.80
CA VAL A 854 29.16 -27.73 12.27
C VAL A 854 28.28 -27.89 11.04
N PHE A 855 28.78 -28.57 10.01
CA PHE A 855 28.05 -28.76 8.75
C PHE A 855 27.60 -30.22 8.57
N SER A 856 26.59 -30.44 7.73
CA SER A 856 26.19 -31.75 7.21
C SER A 856 26.80 -31.97 5.81
N GLU A 857 28.11 -32.12 5.74
CA GLU A 857 28.87 -32.32 4.49
C GLU A 857 28.44 -33.57 3.73
N ASP A 858 27.88 -34.54 4.45
CA ASP A 858 27.30 -35.75 3.88
C ASP A 858 26.08 -35.46 3.00
N GLN A 859 25.30 -34.42 3.29
CA GLN A 859 24.12 -34.04 2.52
C GLN A 859 24.51 -33.39 1.18
N SER A 860 25.42 -32.41 1.18
CA SER A 860 25.92 -31.83 -0.07
C SER A 860 26.76 -32.81 -0.87
N GLY A 861 27.56 -33.65 -0.20
CA GLY A 861 28.21 -34.80 -0.82
C GLY A 861 27.22 -35.75 -1.50
N PHE A 862 26.09 -36.07 -0.86
CA PHE A 862 25.05 -36.91 -1.44
C PHE A 862 24.41 -36.30 -2.69
N LEU A 863 24.12 -35.00 -2.69
CA LEU A 863 23.61 -34.32 -3.87
C LEU A 863 24.62 -34.31 -5.02
N ALA A 864 25.91 -34.07 -4.72
CA ALA A 864 27.00 -34.20 -5.70
C ALA A 864 27.10 -35.64 -6.25
N GLY A 865 26.90 -36.64 -5.39
CA GLY A 865 26.87 -38.04 -5.79
C GLY A 865 25.71 -38.36 -6.73
N CYS A 866 24.51 -37.84 -6.42
CA CYS A 866 23.35 -37.97 -7.31
C CYS A 866 23.63 -37.34 -8.68
N LEU A 867 24.22 -36.13 -8.70
CA LEU A 867 24.60 -35.46 -9.94
C LEU A 867 25.60 -36.29 -10.75
N ALA A 868 26.66 -36.80 -10.12
CA ALA A 868 27.63 -37.67 -10.78
C ALA A 868 27.01 -38.97 -11.31
N GLY A 869 26.15 -39.62 -10.52
CA GLY A 869 25.49 -40.88 -10.88
C GLY A 869 24.49 -40.73 -12.03
N LEU A 870 23.84 -39.57 -12.15
CA LEU A 870 22.95 -39.23 -13.27
C LEU A 870 23.71 -38.78 -14.53
N MET A 871 24.91 -38.24 -14.38
CA MET A 871 25.72 -37.72 -15.49
C MET A 871 26.71 -38.74 -16.07
N THR A 872 27.12 -39.75 -15.31
CA THR A 872 28.08 -40.77 -15.77
C THR A 872 27.53 -41.59 -16.94
N LYS A 873 28.37 -41.80 -17.96
CA LYS A 873 28.13 -42.67 -19.10
C LYS A 873 28.91 -43.98 -19.00
N SER A 874 30.04 -43.98 -18.29
CA SER A 874 30.88 -45.16 -18.09
C SER A 874 30.40 -46.07 -16.95
N ASN A 875 29.48 -45.59 -16.10
CA ASN A 875 29.15 -46.20 -14.81
C ASN A 875 30.37 -46.31 -13.87
N VAL A 876 31.41 -45.49 -14.09
CA VAL A 876 32.56 -45.38 -13.18
C VAL A 876 32.74 -43.90 -12.86
N VAL A 877 32.70 -43.56 -11.58
CA VAL A 877 32.94 -42.21 -11.06
C VAL A 877 34.02 -42.24 -10.01
N GLY A 878 34.68 -41.11 -9.76
CA GLY A 878 35.83 -41.02 -8.87
C GLY A 878 35.69 -39.94 -7.81
N ILE A 879 36.45 -40.08 -6.73
CA ILE A 879 36.68 -39.04 -5.73
C ILE A 879 38.18 -38.93 -5.40
N VAL A 880 38.71 -37.72 -5.41
CA VAL A 880 40.04 -37.39 -4.88
C VAL A 880 39.82 -36.67 -3.56
N ALA A 881 40.05 -37.37 -2.46
CA ALA A 881 39.83 -36.84 -1.12
C ALA A 881 41.15 -36.43 -0.45
N GLY A 882 41.10 -35.38 0.38
CA GLY A 882 42.22 -34.96 1.23
C GLY A 882 42.45 -35.91 2.40
N MET A 883 42.91 -35.37 3.53
CA MET A 883 43.19 -36.18 4.71
C MET A 883 41.93 -36.88 5.22
N GLU A 884 42.08 -38.09 5.78
CA GLU A 884 40.97 -38.88 6.32
C GLU A 884 40.52 -38.35 7.69
N ILE A 885 39.78 -37.23 7.66
CA ILE A 885 39.21 -36.56 8.84
C ILE A 885 37.68 -36.48 8.73
N PRO A 886 36.93 -36.25 9.83
CA PRO A 886 35.47 -36.38 9.82
C PRO A 886 34.72 -35.59 8.73
N PRO A 887 35.03 -34.30 8.45
CA PRO A 887 34.39 -33.56 7.35
C PRO A 887 34.60 -34.22 5.98
N VAL A 888 35.83 -34.67 5.69
CA VAL A 888 36.20 -35.31 4.41
C VAL A 888 35.54 -36.69 4.29
N ILE A 889 35.48 -37.45 5.39
CA ILE A 889 34.78 -38.73 5.45
C ILE A 889 33.30 -38.55 5.13
N LYS A 890 32.63 -37.53 5.68
CA LYS A 890 31.22 -37.23 5.39
C LYS A 890 31.00 -36.90 3.92
N PHE A 891 31.79 -36.01 3.33
CA PHE A 891 31.71 -35.72 1.89
C PHE A 891 31.84 -36.98 1.05
N ARG A 892 32.86 -37.80 1.33
CA ARG A 892 33.12 -39.02 0.58
C ARG A 892 31.98 -40.04 0.71
N ARG A 893 31.50 -40.30 1.93
CA ARG A 893 30.41 -41.27 2.16
C ARG A 893 29.09 -40.76 1.60
N GLY A 894 28.82 -39.46 1.74
CA GLY A 894 27.66 -38.81 1.13
C GLY A 894 27.67 -39.00 -0.39
N TYR A 895 28.78 -38.64 -1.05
CA TYR A 895 28.97 -38.82 -2.48
C TYR A 895 28.76 -40.27 -2.93
N GLN A 896 29.37 -41.23 -2.23
CA GLN A 896 29.19 -42.65 -2.52
C GLN A 896 27.72 -43.07 -2.43
N ASN A 897 27.02 -42.68 -1.36
CA ASN A 897 25.62 -43.02 -1.16
C ASN A 897 24.70 -42.35 -2.19
N GLY A 898 24.99 -41.09 -2.56
CA GLY A 898 24.25 -40.35 -3.59
C GLY A 898 24.36 -40.99 -4.96
N VAL A 899 25.58 -41.39 -5.37
CA VAL A 899 25.80 -42.13 -6.64
C VAL A 899 24.96 -43.40 -6.63
N LYS A 900 25.00 -44.18 -5.53
CA LYS A 900 24.27 -45.43 -5.41
C LYS A 900 22.76 -45.27 -5.33
N HIS A 901 22.27 -44.13 -4.86
CA HIS A 901 20.85 -43.84 -4.77
C HIS A 901 20.20 -43.74 -6.15
N VAL A 902 20.87 -43.06 -7.10
CA VAL A 902 20.35 -42.83 -8.46
C VAL A 902 20.88 -43.84 -9.48
N ASN A 903 22.06 -44.41 -9.23
CA ASN A 903 22.70 -45.40 -10.09
C ASN A 903 23.35 -46.52 -9.24
N PRO A 904 22.56 -47.51 -8.81
CA PRO A 904 23.04 -48.62 -7.97
C PRO A 904 24.21 -49.43 -8.60
N ASN A 905 24.32 -49.42 -9.93
CA ASN A 905 25.31 -50.18 -10.69
C ASN A 905 26.64 -49.44 -10.88
N ALA A 906 26.73 -48.14 -10.61
CA ALA A 906 27.96 -47.37 -10.81
C ALA A 906 29.08 -47.78 -9.82
N LYS A 907 30.32 -47.94 -10.31
CA LYS A 907 31.52 -48.13 -9.48
C LYS A 907 32.04 -46.77 -9.02
N VAL A 908 32.27 -46.60 -7.72
CA VAL A 908 32.86 -45.37 -7.15
C VAL A 908 34.31 -45.65 -6.76
N LEU A 909 35.27 -45.10 -7.51
CA LEU A 909 36.69 -45.11 -7.19
C LEU A 909 36.99 -44.02 -6.17
N GLY A 910 38.07 -44.17 -5.39
CA GLY A 910 38.54 -43.05 -4.59
C GLY A 910 39.74 -43.34 -3.72
N VAL A 911 40.48 -42.28 -3.40
CA VAL A 911 41.69 -42.31 -2.57
C VAL A 911 41.67 -41.15 -1.58
N TYR A 912 42.25 -41.37 -0.40
CA TYR A 912 42.62 -40.28 0.52
C TYR A 912 44.08 -39.93 0.31
N ILE A 913 44.38 -38.64 0.25
CA ILE A 913 45.74 -38.11 0.19
C ILE A 913 46.00 -37.46 1.54
N ASP A 914 47.09 -37.85 2.19
CA ASP A 914 47.54 -37.37 3.50
C ASP A 914 48.09 -35.92 3.46
N SER A 915 47.48 -35.04 2.67
CA SER A 915 47.78 -33.63 2.56
C SER A 915 46.59 -32.85 1.98
N PHE A 916 46.33 -31.66 2.50
CA PHE A 916 45.41 -30.68 1.90
C PHE A 916 46.10 -29.77 0.89
N THR A 917 47.43 -29.64 0.92
CA THR A 917 48.20 -28.64 0.17
C THR A 917 49.05 -29.23 -0.95
N ASP A 918 48.68 -30.42 -1.47
CA ASP A 918 49.40 -31.12 -2.53
C ASP A 918 48.54 -31.30 -3.80
N PRO A 919 48.35 -30.23 -4.59
CA PRO A 919 47.57 -30.29 -5.82
C PRO A 919 48.16 -31.24 -6.87
N ALA A 920 49.47 -31.50 -6.83
CA ALA A 920 50.14 -32.39 -7.78
C ALA A 920 49.72 -33.84 -7.56
N ARG A 921 49.75 -34.32 -6.31
CA ARG A 921 49.25 -35.66 -5.96
C ARG A 921 47.75 -35.79 -6.22
N GLY A 922 46.99 -34.72 -5.99
CA GLY A 922 45.57 -34.67 -6.32
C GLY A 922 45.31 -34.93 -7.81
N LYS A 923 46.06 -34.24 -8.69
CA LYS A 923 46.01 -34.44 -10.14
C LYS A 923 46.40 -35.87 -10.54
N GLU A 924 47.49 -36.40 -9.99
CA GLU A 924 47.93 -37.78 -10.28
C GLU A 924 46.87 -38.82 -9.91
N ALA A 925 46.24 -38.68 -8.74
CA ALA A 925 45.14 -39.53 -8.30
C ALA A 925 43.93 -39.47 -9.25
N ALA A 926 43.54 -38.26 -9.70
CA ALA A 926 42.45 -38.10 -10.66
C ALA A 926 42.76 -38.80 -12.00
N LEU A 927 43.98 -38.62 -12.52
CA LEU A 927 44.41 -39.27 -13.77
C LEU A 927 44.42 -40.79 -13.66
N SER A 928 44.81 -41.35 -12.51
CA SER A 928 44.73 -42.79 -12.26
C SER A 928 43.28 -43.29 -12.29
N GLN A 929 42.33 -42.55 -11.72
CA GLN A 929 40.92 -42.93 -11.73
C GLN A 929 40.31 -42.83 -13.14
N ILE A 930 40.73 -41.83 -13.93
CA ILE A 930 40.35 -41.70 -15.34
C ILE A 930 40.89 -42.88 -16.17
N ALA A 931 42.11 -43.36 -15.90
CA ALA A 931 42.65 -44.56 -16.54
C ALA A 931 41.82 -45.83 -16.20
N GLU A 932 41.19 -45.87 -15.04
CA GLU A 932 40.18 -46.87 -14.66
C GLU A 932 38.76 -46.58 -15.19
N LYS A 933 38.63 -45.66 -16.14
CA LYS A 933 37.39 -45.24 -16.85
C LYS A 933 36.45 -44.33 -16.07
N ALA A 934 36.91 -43.68 -15.00
CA ALA A 934 36.09 -42.66 -14.34
C ALA A 934 35.79 -41.48 -15.29
N ASP A 935 34.51 -41.13 -15.44
CA ASP A 935 34.08 -40.02 -16.31
C ASP A 935 33.42 -38.84 -15.57
N VAL A 936 33.34 -38.94 -14.24
CA VAL A 936 33.06 -37.83 -13.32
C VAL A 936 34.02 -37.91 -12.13
N ILE A 937 34.72 -36.83 -11.78
CA ILE A 937 35.64 -36.75 -10.63
C ILE A 937 35.16 -35.70 -9.62
N PHE A 938 34.96 -36.11 -8.37
CA PHE A 938 34.67 -35.22 -7.25
C PHE A 938 35.96 -34.90 -6.47
N GLY A 939 36.28 -33.63 -6.28
CA GLY A 939 37.45 -33.19 -5.50
C GLY A 939 37.04 -32.75 -4.10
N ALA A 940 37.44 -33.47 -3.06
CA ALA A 940 37.05 -33.20 -1.68
C ALA A 940 38.26 -33.14 -0.74
N GLY A 941 39.00 -32.04 -0.72
CA GLY A 941 40.21 -31.95 0.11
C GLY A 941 41.07 -30.71 -0.12
N GLY A 942 40.48 -29.52 -0.07
CA GLY A 942 41.22 -28.26 -0.25
C GLY A 942 42.01 -28.22 -1.57
N PRO A 943 43.18 -27.56 -1.60
CA PRO A 943 44.01 -27.45 -2.80
C PRO A 943 44.38 -28.80 -3.44
N THR A 944 44.56 -29.87 -2.66
CA THR A 944 44.75 -31.23 -3.18
C THR A 944 43.54 -31.69 -4.02
N GLY A 945 42.32 -31.50 -3.51
CA GLY A 945 41.08 -31.81 -4.24
C GLY A 945 40.91 -30.96 -5.49
N SER A 946 41.14 -29.65 -5.37
CA SER A 946 41.11 -28.69 -6.49
C SER A 946 42.11 -29.06 -7.60
N GLY A 947 43.32 -29.49 -7.24
CA GLY A 947 44.31 -30.02 -8.19
C GLY A 947 43.82 -31.27 -8.93
N GLY A 948 43.08 -32.15 -8.24
CA GLY A 948 42.43 -33.31 -8.82
C GLY A 948 41.39 -32.94 -9.88
N ILE A 949 40.48 -32.02 -9.58
CA ILE A 949 39.44 -31.60 -10.55
C ILE A 949 40.04 -30.79 -11.71
N MET A 950 41.04 -29.94 -11.48
CA MET A 950 41.74 -29.26 -12.58
C MET A 950 42.42 -30.28 -13.51
N GLY A 951 43.05 -31.30 -12.92
CA GLY A 951 43.68 -32.40 -13.64
C GLY A 951 42.69 -33.18 -14.51
N ALA A 952 41.53 -33.52 -13.97
CA ALA A 952 40.48 -34.25 -14.67
C ALA A 952 39.78 -33.41 -15.74
N ALA A 953 39.45 -32.15 -15.44
CA ALA A 953 38.82 -31.22 -16.38
C ALA A 953 39.71 -30.99 -17.61
N ALA A 954 41.03 -30.93 -17.43
CA ALA A 954 42.00 -30.85 -18.53
C ALA A 954 42.01 -32.10 -19.46
N GLN A 955 41.50 -33.25 -18.99
CA GLN A 955 41.27 -34.44 -19.82
C GLN A 955 39.86 -34.48 -20.42
N GLY A 956 39.07 -33.41 -20.25
CA GLY A 956 37.70 -33.31 -20.75
C GLY A 956 36.65 -34.07 -19.95
N VAL A 957 37.03 -34.62 -18.79
CA VAL A 957 36.20 -35.36 -17.84
C VAL A 957 35.36 -34.38 -17.00
N TRP A 958 34.13 -34.76 -16.65
CA TRP A 958 33.28 -33.93 -15.79
C TRP A 958 33.83 -33.87 -14.37
N VAL A 959 33.70 -32.73 -13.72
CA VAL A 959 34.18 -32.55 -12.36
C VAL A 959 33.16 -31.89 -11.45
N ILE A 960 33.28 -32.16 -10.15
CA ILE A 960 32.48 -31.54 -9.10
C ILE A 960 33.44 -31.06 -8.01
N GLY A 961 33.34 -29.78 -7.62
CA GLY A 961 34.15 -29.17 -6.55
C GLY A 961 33.49 -29.29 -5.17
N VAL A 962 34.10 -28.72 -4.14
CA VAL A 962 33.58 -28.76 -2.77
C VAL A 962 33.80 -27.45 -2.00
N ASP A 963 33.18 -27.34 -0.83
CA ASP A 963 33.27 -26.27 0.17
C ASP A 963 32.65 -24.96 -0.32
N GLN A 964 33.08 -24.47 -1.47
CA GLN A 964 32.51 -23.31 -2.14
C GLN A 964 32.41 -23.52 -3.65
N ASP A 965 31.93 -22.47 -4.32
CA ASP A 965 31.73 -22.49 -5.76
C ASP A 965 33.08 -22.36 -6.48
N GLU A 966 33.64 -23.50 -6.85
CA GLU A 966 34.97 -23.58 -7.46
C GLU A 966 34.99 -23.02 -8.89
N TYR A 967 33.82 -22.72 -9.47
CA TYR A 967 33.73 -21.93 -10.69
C TYR A 967 34.34 -20.53 -10.45
N LEU A 968 34.01 -19.93 -9.31
CA LEU A 968 34.45 -18.58 -8.94
C LEU A 968 35.91 -18.56 -8.48
N THR A 969 36.38 -19.62 -7.84
CA THR A 969 37.73 -19.71 -7.27
C THR A 969 38.69 -20.47 -8.18
N THR A 970 38.70 -21.81 -8.11
CA THR A 970 39.62 -22.70 -8.84
C THR A 970 39.63 -22.43 -10.34
N PHE A 971 38.46 -22.11 -10.92
CA PHE A 971 38.32 -21.87 -12.35
C PHE A 971 38.27 -20.40 -12.79
N GLY A 972 38.46 -19.46 -11.84
CA GLY A 972 38.60 -18.03 -12.14
C GLY A 972 37.42 -17.42 -12.90
N LYS A 973 36.19 -17.82 -12.57
CA LYS A 973 34.94 -17.40 -13.26
C LYS A 973 34.96 -17.73 -14.76
N GLY A 974 35.45 -18.91 -15.11
CA GLY A 974 35.53 -19.38 -16.50
C GLY A 974 36.86 -19.08 -17.19
N SER A 975 37.77 -18.32 -16.57
CA SER A 975 39.05 -17.96 -17.20
C SER A 975 40.06 -19.11 -17.27
N VAL A 976 39.90 -20.13 -16.43
CA VAL A 976 40.81 -21.29 -16.39
C VAL A 976 40.28 -22.40 -17.32
N ALA A 977 41.18 -22.95 -18.13
CA ALA A 977 40.84 -24.04 -19.05
C ALA A 977 40.24 -25.24 -18.29
N GLY A 978 39.10 -25.74 -18.79
CA GLY A 978 38.34 -26.81 -18.13
C GLY A 978 37.20 -26.33 -17.25
N ALA A 979 36.98 -25.02 -17.08
CA ALA A 979 35.84 -24.48 -16.33
C ALA A 979 34.49 -25.00 -16.85
N ASN A 980 34.36 -25.16 -18.17
CA ASN A 980 33.23 -25.76 -18.85
C ASN A 980 33.06 -27.28 -18.61
N LYS A 981 33.81 -27.86 -17.68
CA LYS A 981 33.69 -29.24 -17.20
C LYS A 981 33.26 -29.32 -15.74
N LEU A 982 33.17 -28.20 -15.02
CA LEU A 982 32.67 -28.17 -13.65
C LEU A 982 31.14 -28.23 -13.66
N LEU A 983 30.59 -29.38 -13.29
CA LEU A 983 29.14 -29.59 -13.23
C LEU A 983 28.50 -28.77 -12.12
N SER A 984 29.11 -28.72 -10.94
CA SER A 984 28.66 -27.98 -9.74
C SER A 984 29.75 -28.08 -8.66
N SER A 985 29.49 -27.54 -7.46
CA SER A 985 30.26 -27.79 -6.24
C SER A 985 29.33 -28.21 -5.09
N ALA A 986 29.77 -29.15 -4.26
CA ALA A 986 29.13 -29.47 -2.99
C ALA A 986 29.44 -28.37 -1.95
N MET A 987 28.49 -27.47 -1.73
CA MET A 987 28.66 -26.23 -0.98
C MET A 987 28.56 -26.42 0.54
N LYS A 988 29.38 -25.66 1.29
CA LYS A 988 29.19 -25.28 2.69
C LYS A 988 29.03 -23.76 2.79
N ARG A 989 27.96 -23.27 3.42
CA ARG A 989 27.73 -21.83 3.64
C ARG A 989 28.49 -21.29 4.85
N VAL A 990 29.82 -21.45 4.84
CA VAL A 990 30.70 -20.94 5.91
C VAL A 990 30.60 -19.43 6.05
N ASP A 991 30.44 -18.72 4.94
CA ASP A 991 30.17 -17.28 4.89
C ASP A 991 28.96 -16.90 5.77
N VAL A 992 27.86 -17.64 5.62
CA VAL A 992 26.62 -17.43 6.38
C VAL A 992 26.80 -17.80 7.84
N ALA A 993 27.42 -18.94 8.11
CA ALA A 993 27.63 -19.41 9.47
C ALA A 993 28.46 -18.42 10.31
N VAL A 994 29.55 -17.90 9.74
CA VAL A 994 30.39 -16.88 10.39
C VAL A 994 29.63 -15.56 10.55
N TYR A 995 28.93 -15.10 9.52
CA TYR A 995 28.11 -13.89 9.57
C TYR A 995 27.05 -13.98 10.68
N ASP A 996 26.31 -15.09 10.75
CA ASP A 996 25.25 -15.28 11.74
C ASP A 996 25.80 -15.37 13.17
N ALA A 997 26.95 -16.03 13.36
CA ALA A 997 27.60 -16.06 14.67
C ALA A 997 27.99 -14.65 15.15
N ILE A 998 28.57 -13.83 14.26
CA ILE A 998 28.95 -12.45 14.56
C ILE A 998 27.70 -11.59 14.83
N LYS A 999 26.68 -11.70 13.99
CA LYS A 999 25.39 -11.00 14.17
C LYS A 999 24.77 -11.32 15.52
N ASN A 1000 24.69 -12.61 15.88
CA ASN A 1000 24.16 -13.02 17.17
C ASN A 1000 25.00 -12.50 18.34
N ALA A 1001 26.34 -12.45 18.19
CA ALA A 1001 27.22 -11.87 19.20
C ALA A 1001 26.97 -10.37 19.40
N ALA A 1002 26.81 -9.61 18.31
CA ALA A 1002 26.61 -8.16 18.31
C ALA A 1002 25.19 -7.73 18.75
N MET A 1003 24.20 -8.60 18.58
CA MET A 1003 22.80 -8.38 18.97
C MET A 1003 22.44 -8.91 20.38
N ASP A 1004 23.44 -9.31 21.19
CA ASP A 1004 23.23 -9.99 22.48
C ASP A 1004 22.37 -11.29 22.40
N LYS A 1005 22.32 -11.93 21.24
CA LYS A 1005 21.61 -13.21 21.00
C LYS A 1005 22.56 -14.42 21.02
N TRP A 1006 23.75 -14.26 21.62
CA TRP A 1006 24.78 -15.29 21.61
C TRP A 1006 24.34 -16.57 22.31
N GLN A 1007 24.62 -17.72 21.68
CA GLN A 1007 24.44 -19.05 22.26
C GLN A 1007 25.68 -19.89 21.94
N GLY A 1008 26.33 -20.43 22.99
CA GLY A 1008 27.39 -21.43 22.82
C GLY A 1008 26.84 -22.82 22.53
N GLY A 1009 27.74 -23.78 22.31
CA GLY A 1009 27.41 -25.13 21.86
C GLY A 1009 27.39 -25.25 20.33
N ASN A 1010 26.96 -26.40 19.81
CA ASN A 1010 27.00 -26.67 18.38
C ASN A 1010 25.79 -26.09 17.64
N VAL A 1011 26.06 -25.39 16.54
CA VAL A 1011 25.08 -24.92 15.56
C VAL A 1011 25.25 -25.75 14.29
N LEU A 1012 24.20 -26.48 13.91
CA LEU A 1012 24.21 -27.36 12.73
C LEU A 1012 23.71 -26.63 11.49
N PHE A 1013 24.51 -26.67 10.43
CA PHE A 1013 24.21 -26.16 9.10
C PHE A 1013 23.99 -27.33 8.14
N GLU A 1014 22.76 -27.47 7.66
CA GLU A 1014 22.26 -28.59 6.88
C GLU A 1014 21.31 -28.12 5.75
N SER A 1015 20.83 -29.03 4.91
CA SER A 1015 19.94 -28.70 3.79
C SER A 1015 18.63 -28.05 4.28
N LYS A 1016 18.20 -28.40 5.50
CA LYS A 1016 16.99 -27.84 6.14
C LYS A 1016 17.05 -26.33 6.32
N ASN A 1017 18.23 -25.79 6.65
CA ASN A 1017 18.47 -24.36 6.86
C ASN A 1017 19.38 -23.76 5.78
N ASP A 1018 19.46 -24.40 4.62
CA ASP A 1018 20.26 -23.97 3.47
C ASP A 1018 21.76 -23.78 3.79
N GLY A 1019 22.24 -24.44 4.85
CA GLY A 1019 23.64 -24.41 5.28
C GLY A 1019 24.58 -25.21 4.38
N VAL A 1020 24.04 -26.16 3.61
CA VAL A 1020 24.75 -26.96 2.60
C VAL A 1020 23.87 -27.16 1.37
N GLY A 1021 24.49 -27.46 0.22
CA GLY A 1021 23.76 -27.68 -1.03
C GLY A 1021 24.67 -27.89 -2.23
N LEU A 1022 24.15 -27.61 -3.43
CA LEU A 1022 24.92 -27.58 -4.67
C LEU A 1022 25.07 -26.14 -5.20
N ALA A 1023 26.20 -25.83 -5.80
CA ALA A 1023 26.41 -24.57 -6.54
C ALA A 1023 25.61 -24.56 -7.85
N PRO A 1024 25.38 -23.38 -8.45
CA PRO A 1024 24.86 -23.28 -9.81
C PRO A 1024 25.72 -24.03 -10.83
N TYR A 1025 25.15 -24.35 -11.99
CA TYR A 1025 25.82 -25.14 -13.02
C TYR A 1025 26.70 -24.31 -13.97
N HIS A 1026 26.59 -22.97 -13.92
CA HIS A 1026 27.39 -22.00 -14.69
C HIS A 1026 27.51 -22.36 -16.19
N ASP A 1027 28.74 -22.46 -16.71
CA ASP A 1027 29.03 -22.80 -18.11
C ASP A 1027 28.51 -24.18 -18.53
N THR A 1028 28.14 -25.05 -17.59
CA THR A 1028 27.62 -26.39 -17.87
C THR A 1028 26.10 -26.49 -17.82
N GLU A 1029 25.38 -25.39 -17.55
CA GLU A 1029 23.90 -25.36 -17.47
C GLU A 1029 23.20 -26.01 -18.68
N SER A 1030 23.73 -25.76 -19.89
CA SER A 1030 23.19 -26.32 -21.13
C SER A 1030 23.62 -27.78 -21.39
N ALA A 1031 24.68 -28.25 -20.74
CA ALA A 1031 25.20 -29.60 -20.89
C ALA A 1031 24.51 -30.60 -19.95
N ILE A 1032 23.85 -30.12 -18.89
CA ILE A 1032 23.09 -30.95 -17.94
C ILE A 1032 21.65 -31.09 -18.46
N PRO A 1033 21.17 -32.33 -18.74
CA PRO A 1033 19.81 -32.54 -19.20
C PRO A 1033 18.76 -32.03 -18.20
N GLN A 1034 17.66 -31.46 -18.69
CA GLN A 1034 16.60 -30.92 -17.81
C GLN A 1034 16.06 -31.98 -16.84
N ALA A 1035 15.90 -33.23 -17.27
CA ALA A 1035 15.48 -34.33 -16.41
C ALA A 1035 16.42 -34.57 -15.21
N VAL A 1036 17.73 -34.37 -15.40
CA VAL A 1036 18.72 -34.48 -14.30
C VAL A 1036 18.53 -33.34 -13.32
N LYS A 1037 18.32 -32.12 -13.81
CA LYS A 1037 18.06 -30.92 -12.98
C LYS A 1037 16.78 -31.09 -12.17
N ASP A 1038 15.68 -31.50 -12.81
CA ASP A 1038 14.39 -31.71 -12.15
C ASP A 1038 14.49 -32.79 -11.06
N GLN A 1039 15.19 -33.89 -11.34
CA GLN A 1039 15.40 -34.97 -10.37
C GLN A 1039 16.26 -34.50 -9.19
N LEU A 1040 17.33 -33.73 -9.43
CA LEU A 1040 18.15 -33.17 -8.35
C LEU A 1040 17.39 -32.15 -7.50
N THR A 1041 16.60 -31.27 -8.12
CA THR A 1041 15.72 -30.34 -7.40
C THR A 1041 14.73 -31.09 -6.52
N HIS A 1042 14.14 -32.18 -7.04
CA HIS A 1042 13.25 -33.03 -6.27
C HIS A 1042 13.96 -33.69 -5.07
N ILE A 1043 15.12 -34.33 -5.29
CA ILE A 1043 15.90 -34.98 -4.22
C ILE A 1043 16.34 -33.96 -3.16
N ALA A 1044 16.79 -32.78 -3.57
CA ALA A 1044 17.17 -31.71 -2.65
C ALA A 1044 15.97 -31.23 -1.80
N ALA A 1045 14.79 -31.09 -2.40
CA ALA A 1045 13.56 -30.75 -1.69
C ALA A 1045 13.14 -31.85 -0.71
N GLU A 1046 13.25 -33.13 -1.09
CA GLU A 1046 12.96 -34.25 -0.19
C GLU A 1046 13.97 -34.36 0.95
N MET A 1047 15.25 -34.07 0.71
CA MET A 1047 16.27 -34.00 1.74
C MET A 1047 16.00 -32.85 2.72
N LYS A 1048 15.64 -31.67 2.22
CA LYS A 1048 15.21 -30.52 3.05
C LYS A 1048 13.99 -30.84 3.90
N ALA A 1049 13.08 -31.67 3.38
CA ALA A 1049 11.90 -32.16 4.10
C ALA A 1049 12.20 -33.35 5.04
N GLY A 1050 13.43 -33.86 5.08
CA GLY A 1050 13.83 -35.02 5.87
C GLY A 1050 13.28 -36.36 5.37
N LYS A 1051 12.75 -36.42 4.14
CA LYS A 1051 12.24 -37.65 3.51
C LYS A 1051 13.35 -38.50 2.89
N VAL A 1052 14.39 -37.84 2.40
CA VAL A 1052 15.63 -38.48 1.93
C VAL A 1052 16.75 -38.17 2.93
N THR A 1053 17.58 -39.16 3.23
CA THR A 1053 18.77 -38.99 4.10
C THR A 1053 20.01 -39.38 3.33
N SER A 1054 21.15 -38.80 3.69
CA SER A 1054 22.46 -39.14 3.11
C SER A 1054 22.89 -40.58 3.42
N GLY A 1055 22.29 -41.20 4.45
CA GLY A 1055 22.66 -42.53 4.95
C GLY A 1055 24.01 -42.57 5.68
N VAL A 1056 24.67 -41.43 5.90
CA VAL A 1056 25.95 -41.37 6.60
C VAL A 1056 25.72 -41.38 8.11
N LYS A 1057 26.32 -42.35 8.80
CA LYS A 1057 26.48 -42.35 10.26
C LYS A 1057 27.98 -42.29 10.55
N LEU A 1058 28.40 -41.33 11.36
CA LEU A 1058 29.77 -41.21 11.84
C LEU A 1058 29.89 -41.69 13.28
#